data_AF-A0A416W861-F1
#
_entry.id   AF-A0A416W861-F1
#
_cell.length_a   1.000
_cell.length_b   1.000
_cell.length_c   1.000
_cell.angle_alpha   90.00
_cell.angle_beta   90.00
_cell.angle_gamma   90.00
#
_symmetry.space_group_name_H-M   'P 1'
#
loop_
_entity.id
_entity.type
_entity.pdbx_description
1 polymer ?
#
loop_
_entity_poly.entity_id
_entity_poly.type
_entity_poly.pdbx_seq_one_letter_code
_entity_poly.pdbx_strand_id
1 'polypeptide(L)'
;MRTIMRIMKTELRVLFFSPIAWMVLIVFGFQAGLAYCDGFSEELRSQAMGYRPFNVTYNLIGGFDGVYSQMLNNLYLYIPLLTMGLMSRELSSGSIKLLYSSPVSNLQIVLGKYLSVIVYGLILVGVLLIPMVFTMIFVKDADIPFMFTALLGVFITVCAYAAIGLFMSTITKYQVVAAIGTLAVLAVLNFIGGVGQNIDLVRDITYWLSISGRSKVFLEGMICSKDIFYFLLVIFMFLSFTFIKLQGERLKRSVLRSSMSYVVVLVIVFIVGYFSSRPVMIAYYDATATKRNTLTENSQEIMKKFEGGLSLTTYVNLLDDTWYNASPEAKNFDMERFERYVRFKPDMEVKYVYYYGPGTNAHYDKVYKGLSPKERMLKVCEGYDYDPDMFISAEEVNKMDDISAERGRFVRVFKRDNGKKAYLRVYEDMYVHPFESEITATLKTLVDKSPMVAFVAGHGERSYSDYGEKGYAAFAQNPSFRNSLINQGFQVRELTLAQPVPEDVDVLVLSDLKSALTSEEYANYSSFVDRGGNLVILGEPKRQANMNPLIEKLGLRFSEGILVAPSEQYLDDIIAARITEGALNASPYFIQLIRGGNTIITPSACAVNVIDTTKGFEISQVLATNTQGSWIEYETTDFINEKSTINGKIGEVEKSNSVMLYLTRSIKDKPQQRIFVGGDADCLSVKELSTNRAGLNGSNYSLITEMFRSLSYDEYPIDTSRVRPPDDDLCLSQGSMIWVKVLLIWLIPLSIMAWSIVFLIRRKRK
;
A
#
# COMPACT_ATOMS: atom_id res chain seq x y z
N MET A 1 17.25 -19.49 42.10
CA MET A 1 17.57 -19.93 40.71
C MET A 1 17.83 -21.43 40.57
N ARG A 2 18.65 -22.10 41.42
CA ARG A 2 18.95 -23.54 41.28
C ARG A 2 17.72 -24.46 41.20
N THR A 3 16.69 -24.22 42.01
CA THR A 3 15.45 -25.03 42.03
C THR A 3 14.63 -24.89 40.74
N ILE A 4 14.48 -23.66 40.23
CA ILE A 4 13.77 -23.36 38.97
C ILE A 4 14.41 -24.15 37.82
N MET A 5 15.75 -24.08 37.72
CA MET A 5 16.51 -24.77 36.68
C MET A 5 16.40 -26.29 36.80
N ARG A 6 16.28 -26.85 38.02
CA ARG A 6 16.03 -28.29 38.22
C ARG A 6 14.64 -28.69 37.72
N ILE A 7 13.60 -27.93 38.08
CA ILE A 7 12.23 -28.17 37.61
C ILE A 7 12.18 -28.11 36.08
N MET A 8 12.76 -27.06 35.49
CA MET A 8 12.85 -26.88 34.04
C MET A 8 13.51 -28.09 33.35
N LYS A 9 14.67 -28.54 33.84
CA LYS A 9 15.37 -29.70 33.27
C LYS A 9 14.56 -30.98 33.40
N THR A 10 13.87 -31.18 34.51
CA THR A 10 13.00 -32.35 34.72
C THR A 10 11.82 -32.32 33.76
N GLU A 11 11.13 -31.18 33.64
CA GLU A 11 9.97 -31.04 32.76
C GLU A 11 10.39 -31.17 31.29
N LEU A 12 11.51 -30.58 30.89
CA LEU A 12 12.04 -30.72 29.52
C LEU A 12 12.37 -32.18 29.19
N ARG A 13 12.93 -32.94 30.14
CA ARG A 13 13.13 -34.38 29.98
C ARG A 13 11.79 -35.09 29.81
N VAL A 14 10.80 -34.77 30.63
CA VAL A 14 9.46 -35.35 30.55
C VAL A 14 8.80 -35.09 29.18
N LEU A 15 8.98 -33.90 28.61
CA LEU A 15 8.53 -33.57 27.26
C LEU A 15 9.20 -34.44 26.20
N PHE A 16 10.54 -34.47 26.14
CA PHE A 16 11.28 -35.28 25.15
C PHE A 16 11.19 -36.79 25.38
N PHE A 17 10.76 -37.21 26.56
CA PHE A 17 10.44 -38.61 26.88
C PHE A 17 9.06 -39.02 26.39
N SER A 18 8.21 -38.06 26.01
CA SER A 18 6.94 -38.30 25.34
C SER A 18 7.13 -38.34 23.82
N PRO A 19 6.54 -39.32 23.11
CA PRO A 19 6.53 -39.34 21.65
C PRO A 19 5.87 -38.09 21.03
N ILE A 20 4.93 -37.47 21.76
CA ILE A 20 4.15 -36.33 21.26
C ILE A 20 5.04 -35.12 20.94
N ALA A 21 6.03 -34.83 21.80
CA ALA A 21 6.93 -33.71 21.59
C ALA A 21 7.82 -33.90 20.34
N TRP A 22 8.18 -35.14 20.01
CA TRP A 22 8.90 -35.43 18.76
C TRP A 22 7.98 -35.35 17.55
N MET A 23 6.76 -35.89 17.66
CA MET A 23 5.75 -35.82 16.60
C MET A 23 5.44 -34.37 16.21
N VAL A 24 5.32 -33.46 17.18
CA VAL A 24 5.13 -32.03 16.90
C VAL A 24 6.30 -31.45 16.09
N LEU A 25 7.56 -31.74 16.45
CA LEU A 25 8.73 -31.27 15.68
C LEU A 25 8.75 -31.83 14.25
N ILE A 26 8.39 -33.12 14.09
CA ILE A 26 8.38 -33.79 12.78
C ILE A 26 7.30 -33.18 11.89
N VAL A 27 6.08 -33.05 12.39
CA VAL A 27 4.95 -32.47 11.63
C VAL A 27 5.22 -31.00 11.32
N PHE A 28 5.71 -30.23 12.29
CA PHE A 28 6.05 -28.83 12.09
C PHE A 28 7.17 -28.67 11.05
N GLY A 29 8.24 -29.47 11.12
CA GLY A 29 9.31 -29.46 10.13
C GLY A 29 8.86 -29.88 8.74
N PHE A 30 7.98 -30.89 8.64
CA PHE A 30 7.37 -31.30 7.37
C PHE A 30 6.55 -30.17 6.75
N GLN A 31 5.67 -29.54 7.53
CA GLN A 31 4.84 -28.43 7.03
C GLN A 31 5.67 -27.20 6.67
N ALA A 32 6.69 -26.85 7.48
CA ALA A 32 7.60 -25.76 7.17
C ALA A 32 8.38 -26.04 5.88
N GLY A 33 8.85 -27.28 5.70
CA GLY A 33 9.51 -27.72 4.46
C GLY A 33 8.58 -27.61 3.25
N LEU A 34 7.33 -28.06 3.39
CA LEU A 34 6.32 -28.01 2.33
C LEU A 34 6.02 -26.56 1.93
N ALA A 35 5.64 -25.72 2.89
CA ALA A 35 5.32 -24.31 2.66
C ALA A 35 6.47 -23.56 1.98
N TYR A 36 7.70 -23.73 2.47
CA TYR A 36 8.87 -23.09 1.87
C TYR A 36 9.16 -23.61 0.46
N CYS A 37 9.06 -24.92 0.23
CA CYS A 37 9.33 -25.49 -1.08
C CYS A 37 8.29 -25.08 -2.12
N ASP A 38 7.03 -24.91 -1.73
CA ASP A 38 5.98 -24.47 -2.64
C ASP A 38 6.19 -23.00 -3.02
N GLY A 39 6.42 -22.11 -2.06
CA GLY A 39 6.75 -20.70 -2.32
C GLY A 39 8.00 -20.54 -3.18
N PHE A 40 9.07 -21.31 -2.91
CA PHE A 40 10.29 -21.25 -3.71
C PHE A 40 10.10 -21.80 -5.14
N SER A 41 9.24 -22.82 -5.31
CA SER A 41 8.90 -23.35 -6.64
C SER A 41 8.14 -22.31 -7.47
N GLU A 42 7.26 -21.53 -6.84
CA GLU A 42 6.51 -20.45 -7.47
C GLU A 42 7.43 -19.32 -7.95
N GLU A 43 8.37 -18.89 -7.11
CA GLU A 43 9.36 -17.87 -7.48
C GLU A 43 10.24 -18.32 -8.65
N LEU A 44 10.72 -19.57 -8.65
CA LEU A 44 11.45 -20.15 -9.78
C LEU A 44 10.61 -20.24 -11.06
N ARG A 45 9.33 -20.59 -10.93
CA ARG A 45 8.40 -20.66 -12.08
C ARG A 45 8.17 -19.28 -12.68
N SER A 46 7.98 -18.27 -11.82
CA SER A 46 7.84 -16.87 -12.22
C SER A 46 9.08 -16.40 -12.99
N GLN A 47 10.27 -16.69 -12.46
CA GLN A 47 11.54 -16.38 -13.13
C GLN A 47 11.69 -17.09 -14.48
N ALA A 48 11.33 -18.37 -14.57
CA ALA A 48 11.39 -19.15 -15.81
C ALA A 48 10.43 -18.64 -16.90
N MET A 49 9.34 -17.97 -16.51
CA MET A 49 8.40 -17.30 -17.42
C MET A 49 8.90 -15.92 -17.90
N GLY A 50 10.11 -15.51 -17.51
CA GLY A 50 10.70 -14.23 -17.90
C GLY A 50 10.33 -13.05 -16.99
N TYR A 51 9.59 -13.28 -15.91
CA TYR A 51 9.32 -12.24 -14.91
C TYR A 51 10.56 -12.06 -14.03
N ARG A 52 10.97 -10.81 -13.83
CA ARG A 52 12.10 -10.51 -12.94
C ARG A 52 11.65 -10.62 -11.47
N PRO A 53 12.27 -11.46 -10.63
CA PRO A 53 11.90 -11.63 -9.23
C PRO A 53 11.86 -10.31 -8.45
N PHE A 54 10.97 -10.21 -7.47
CA PHE A 54 10.78 -8.99 -6.70
C PHE A 54 10.44 -9.32 -5.25
N ASN A 55 11.26 -8.82 -4.31
CA ASN A 55 11.04 -8.94 -2.87
C ASN A 55 10.94 -10.41 -2.42
N VAL A 56 11.81 -11.24 -2.97
CA VAL A 56 11.76 -12.71 -2.86
C VAL A 56 11.85 -13.16 -1.40
N THR A 57 12.71 -12.52 -0.59
CA THR A 57 12.87 -12.84 0.83
C THR A 57 11.56 -12.65 1.58
N TYR A 58 10.86 -11.54 1.32
CA TYR A 58 9.56 -11.29 1.92
C TYR A 58 8.55 -12.36 1.50
N ASN A 59 8.40 -12.62 0.19
CA ASN A 59 7.42 -13.57 -0.32
C ASN A 59 7.62 -14.98 0.26
N LEU A 60 8.87 -15.44 0.36
CA LEU A 60 9.20 -16.77 0.87
C LEU A 60 9.03 -16.89 2.39
N ILE A 61 9.24 -15.82 3.16
CA ILE A 61 9.36 -15.89 4.61
C ILE A 61 8.12 -15.30 5.31
N GLY A 62 7.85 -14.01 5.15
CA GLY A 62 6.81 -13.28 5.89
C GLY A 62 5.61 -12.81 5.06
N GLY A 63 5.63 -13.05 3.74
CA GLY A 63 4.52 -12.79 2.84
C GLY A 63 3.29 -13.63 3.16
N PHE A 64 2.19 -13.41 2.43
CA PHE A 64 0.93 -14.12 2.66
C PHE A 64 1.10 -15.64 2.68
N ASP A 65 1.82 -16.18 1.70
CA ASP A 65 2.15 -17.60 1.58
C ASP A 65 3.53 -17.95 2.17
N GLY A 66 4.20 -17.00 2.83
CA GLY A 66 5.53 -17.20 3.39
C GLY A 66 5.55 -18.25 4.49
N VAL A 67 6.65 -19.00 4.60
CA VAL A 67 6.76 -20.13 5.54
C VAL A 67 6.52 -19.71 6.99
N TYR A 68 6.97 -18.51 7.41
CA TYR A 68 6.77 -18.07 8.80
C TYR A 68 5.32 -17.65 9.05
N SER A 69 4.66 -17.02 8.06
CA SER A 69 3.24 -16.70 8.12
C SER A 69 2.37 -17.95 8.26
N GLN A 70 2.62 -18.96 7.43
CA GLN A 70 1.90 -20.23 7.51
C GLN A 70 2.14 -20.94 8.84
N MET A 71 3.40 -21.00 9.30
CA MET A 71 3.72 -21.67 10.57
C MET A 71 3.13 -20.92 11.76
N LEU A 72 3.15 -19.58 11.74
CA LEU A 72 2.51 -18.74 12.74
C LEU A 72 1.01 -19.01 12.82
N ASN A 73 0.33 -19.06 11.68
CA ASN A 73 -1.10 -19.35 11.60
C ASN A 73 -1.44 -20.74 12.13
N ASN A 74 -0.52 -21.71 12.08
CA ASN A 74 -0.74 -23.07 12.59
C ASN A 74 -0.30 -23.28 14.05
N LEU A 75 0.35 -22.30 14.70
CA LEU A 75 0.88 -22.42 16.07
C LEU A 75 -0.18 -22.82 17.11
N TYR A 76 -1.41 -22.36 16.94
CA TYR A 76 -2.50 -22.65 17.88
C TYR A 76 -2.85 -24.15 17.95
N LEU A 77 -2.46 -24.95 16.94
CA LEU A 77 -2.64 -26.41 16.94
C LEU A 77 -1.54 -27.14 17.73
N TYR A 78 -0.31 -26.61 17.71
CA TYR A 78 0.85 -27.27 18.32
C TYR A 78 0.98 -26.98 19.81
N ILE A 79 0.82 -25.71 20.21
CA ILE A 79 1.10 -25.31 21.59
C ILE A 79 0.21 -26.01 22.63
N PRO A 80 -1.11 -26.18 22.41
CA PRO A 80 -1.95 -26.94 23.33
C PRO A 80 -1.45 -28.37 23.63
N LEU A 81 -0.89 -29.06 22.63
CA LEU A 81 -0.35 -30.42 22.78
C LEU A 81 0.91 -30.44 23.65
N LEU A 82 1.69 -29.37 23.63
CA LEU A 82 2.91 -29.23 24.41
C LEU A 82 2.63 -28.82 25.85
N THR A 83 1.62 -27.98 26.08
CA THR A 83 1.32 -27.42 27.39
C THR A 83 0.32 -28.23 28.20
N MET A 84 -0.51 -29.06 27.55
CA MET A 84 -1.61 -29.76 28.22
C MET A 84 -1.18 -30.55 29.45
N GLY A 85 0.02 -31.12 29.44
CA GLY A 85 0.54 -32.01 30.47
C GLY A 85 1.28 -31.34 31.62
N LEU A 86 1.52 -30.03 31.56
CA LEU A 86 2.42 -29.34 32.51
C LEU A 86 1.92 -29.44 33.95
N MET A 87 0.65 -29.14 34.21
CA MET A 87 0.05 -29.27 35.55
C MET A 87 -1.01 -30.37 35.63
N SER A 88 -1.79 -30.59 34.57
CA SER A 88 -2.88 -31.58 34.57
C SER A 88 -2.40 -33.00 34.90
N ARG A 89 -1.15 -33.35 34.52
CA ARG A 89 -0.53 -34.65 34.83
C ARG A 89 -0.25 -34.83 36.32
N GLU A 90 0.18 -33.78 37.00
CA GLU A 90 0.43 -33.82 38.45
C GLU A 90 -0.89 -33.85 39.22
N LEU A 91 -1.91 -33.16 38.70
CA LEU A 91 -3.26 -33.17 39.23
C LEU A 91 -3.95 -34.54 39.05
N SER A 92 -3.80 -35.20 37.90
CA SER A 92 -4.39 -36.51 37.65
C SER A 92 -3.71 -37.62 38.44
N SER A 93 -2.38 -37.59 38.54
CA SER A 93 -1.61 -38.56 39.31
C SER A 93 -1.68 -38.34 40.83
N GLY A 94 -2.23 -37.21 41.29
CA GLY A 94 -2.25 -36.84 42.71
C GLY A 94 -0.89 -36.41 43.27
N SER A 95 0.17 -36.43 42.45
CA SER A 95 1.53 -36.03 42.83
C SER A 95 1.66 -34.55 43.18
N ILE A 96 0.67 -33.72 42.79
CA ILE A 96 0.58 -32.31 43.21
C ILE A 96 0.69 -32.13 44.74
N LYS A 97 0.19 -33.10 45.53
CA LYS A 97 0.29 -33.07 47.00
C LYS A 97 1.75 -33.15 47.46
N LEU A 98 2.55 -33.98 46.81
CA LEU A 98 3.99 -34.08 47.09
C LEU A 98 4.71 -32.78 46.74
N LEU A 99 4.31 -32.15 45.63
CA LEU A 99 4.88 -30.88 45.21
C LEU A 99 4.56 -29.76 46.21
N TYR A 100 3.33 -29.70 46.73
CA TYR A 100 2.94 -28.72 47.76
C TYR A 100 3.60 -28.94 49.13
N SER A 101 3.91 -30.20 49.48
CA SER A 101 4.66 -30.55 50.69
C SER A 101 6.16 -30.32 50.55
N SER A 102 6.68 -30.22 49.32
CA SER A 102 8.08 -29.91 49.08
C SER A 102 8.41 -28.44 49.42
N PRO A 103 9.67 -28.12 49.80
CA PRO A 103 10.11 -26.75 50.10
C PRO A 103 10.31 -25.92 48.81
N VAL A 104 9.35 -26.01 47.88
CA VAL A 104 9.34 -25.31 46.60
C VAL A 104 8.19 -24.32 46.59
N SER A 105 8.49 -23.08 46.22
CA SER A 105 7.47 -22.02 46.09
C SER A 105 6.66 -22.17 44.80
N ASN A 106 5.41 -21.70 44.80
CA ASN A 106 4.56 -21.73 43.60
C ASN A 106 5.21 -20.95 42.43
N LEU A 107 5.89 -19.84 42.72
CA LEU A 107 6.62 -19.08 41.71
C LEU A 107 7.74 -19.91 41.05
N GLN A 108 8.47 -20.71 41.83
CA GLN A 108 9.50 -21.60 41.29
C GLN A 108 8.92 -22.70 40.40
N ILE A 109 7.74 -23.22 40.74
CA ILE A 109 7.02 -24.23 39.94
C ILE A 109 6.59 -23.61 38.61
N VAL A 110 5.89 -22.48 38.66
CA VAL A 110 5.36 -21.78 37.47
C VAL A 110 6.50 -21.41 36.52
N LEU A 111 7.54 -20.72 37.01
CA LEU A 111 8.66 -20.31 36.17
C LEU A 111 9.45 -21.51 35.65
N GLY A 112 9.64 -22.56 36.45
CA GLY A 112 10.37 -23.77 36.03
C GLY A 112 9.67 -24.50 34.88
N LYS A 113 8.34 -24.68 34.99
CA LYS A 113 7.53 -25.30 33.94
C LYS A 113 7.45 -24.42 32.70
N TYR A 114 7.18 -23.12 32.87
CA TYR A 114 7.13 -22.18 31.74
C TYR A 114 8.44 -22.13 30.95
N LEU A 115 9.59 -22.02 31.63
CA LEU A 115 10.90 -22.01 30.98
C LEU A 115 11.18 -23.30 30.20
N SER A 116 10.66 -24.46 30.64
CA SER A 116 10.85 -25.71 29.89
C SER A 116 10.15 -25.67 28.53
N VAL A 117 8.96 -25.07 28.46
CA VAL A 117 8.23 -24.87 27.21
C VAL A 117 8.87 -23.78 26.36
N ILE A 118 9.44 -22.72 26.95
CA ILE A 118 10.22 -21.73 26.20
C ILE A 118 11.42 -22.39 25.52
N VAL A 119 12.18 -23.22 26.25
CA VAL A 119 13.33 -23.93 25.66
C VAL A 119 12.90 -24.87 24.54
N TYR A 120 11.78 -25.59 24.72
CA TYR A 120 11.20 -26.39 23.64
C TYR A 120 10.74 -25.50 22.46
N GLY A 121 10.14 -24.35 22.74
CA GLY A 121 9.71 -23.36 21.75
C GLY A 121 10.88 -22.81 20.93
N LEU A 122 12.05 -22.59 21.56
CA LEU A 122 13.29 -22.26 20.84
C LEU A 122 13.73 -23.36 19.88
N ILE A 123 13.56 -24.64 20.27
CA ILE A 123 13.87 -25.78 19.39
C ILE A 123 12.87 -25.85 18.23
N LEU A 124 11.57 -25.64 18.51
CA LEU A 124 10.51 -25.60 17.51
C LEU A 124 10.76 -24.49 16.49
N VAL A 125 10.99 -23.26 16.94
CA VAL A 125 11.33 -22.11 16.09
C VAL A 125 12.69 -22.29 15.42
N GLY A 126 13.62 -23.00 16.05
CA GLY A 126 14.92 -23.36 15.47
C GLY A 126 14.81 -24.17 14.17
N VAL A 127 13.71 -24.92 13.97
CA VAL A 127 13.43 -25.61 12.70
C VAL A 127 13.26 -24.59 11.55
N LEU A 128 12.75 -23.39 11.83
CA LEU A 128 12.56 -22.31 10.86
C LEU A 128 13.86 -21.61 10.45
N LEU A 129 14.97 -21.85 11.15
CA LEU A 129 16.30 -21.41 10.70
C LEU A 129 16.75 -22.15 9.44
N ILE A 130 16.21 -23.35 9.19
CA ILE A 130 16.56 -24.15 8.01
C ILE A 130 16.11 -23.43 6.73
N PRO A 131 14.82 -23.11 6.52
CA PRO A 131 14.40 -22.35 5.34
C PRO A 131 15.09 -20.98 5.25
N MET A 132 15.36 -20.30 6.38
CA MET A 132 16.13 -19.06 6.42
C MET A 132 17.53 -19.21 5.81
N VAL A 133 18.27 -20.27 6.21
CA VAL A 133 19.60 -20.56 5.67
C VAL A 133 19.53 -20.88 4.18
N PHE A 134 18.50 -21.60 3.73
CA PHE A 134 18.27 -21.83 2.30
C PHE A 134 18.04 -20.51 1.55
N THR A 135 17.24 -19.59 2.10
CA THR A 135 17.02 -18.27 1.50
C THR A 135 18.33 -17.50 1.40
N MET A 136 19.15 -17.49 2.47
CA MET A 136 20.46 -16.80 2.47
C MET A 136 21.45 -17.37 1.43
N ILE A 137 21.33 -18.64 1.05
CA ILE A 137 22.24 -19.29 0.10
C ILE A 137 21.78 -19.09 -1.34
N PHE A 138 20.47 -19.17 -1.60
CA PHE A 138 19.93 -19.27 -2.96
C PHE A 138 19.20 -18.01 -3.45
N VAL A 139 18.91 -17.06 -2.56
CA VAL A 139 18.36 -15.75 -2.92
C VAL A 139 19.49 -14.74 -2.85
N LYS A 140 19.71 -14.02 -3.94
CA LYS A 140 20.69 -12.93 -3.99
C LYS A 140 20.33 -11.87 -2.94
N ASP A 141 21.31 -11.33 -2.22
CA ASP A 141 21.14 -10.22 -1.26
C ASP A 141 19.92 -10.35 -0.31
N ALA A 142 19.68 -11.56 0.20
CA ALA A 142 18.54 -11.85 1.07
C ALA A 142 18.46 -10.90 2.30
N ASP A 143 17.25 -10.45 2.65
CA ASP A 143 17.02 -9.50 3.73
C ASP A 143 17.10 -10.16 5.13
N ILE A 144 18.34 -10.30 5.64
CA ILE A 144 18.62 -10.99 6.92
C ILE A 144 17.96 -10.31 8.14
N PRO A 145 18.03 -8.97 8.33
CA PRO A 145 17.39 -8.31 9.46
C PRO A 145 15.87 -8.49 9.46
N PHE A 146 15.23 -8.45 8.28
CA PHE A 146 13.82 -8.79 8.12
C PHE A 146 13.51 -10.22 8.59
N MET A 147 14.28 -11.22 8.12
CA MET A 147 14.04 -12.63 8.48
C MET A 147 14.12 -12.87 9.99
N PHE A 148 15.09 -12.27 10.68
CA PHE A 148 15.18 -12.37 12.15
C PHE A 148 14.02 -11.67 12.87
N THR A 149 13.54 -10.55 12.32
CA THR A 149 12.37 -9.84 12.85
C THR A 149 11.10 -10.68 12.72
N ALA A 150 10.89 -11.31 11.57
CA ALA A 150 9.79 -12.23 11.34
C ALA A 150 9.88 -13.46 12.28
N LEU A 151 11.09 -14.02 12.46
CA LEU A 151 11.34 -15.14 13.39
C LEU A 151 11.03 -14.77 14.85
N LEU A 152 11.36 -13.53 15.26
CA LEU A 152 11.03 -13.00 16.58
C LEU A 152 9.51 -12.97 16.80
N GLY A 153 8.74 -12.57 15.77
CA GLY A 153 7.28 -12.59 15.79
C GLY A 153 6.69 -13.98 16.05
N VAL A 154 7.24 -15.01 15.38
CA VAL A 154 6.85 -16.41 15.62
C VAL A 154 7.20 -16.82 17.07
N PHE A 155 8.41 -16.51 17.52
CA PHE A 155 8.89 -16.91 18.84
C PHE A 155 8.10 -16.27 19.99
N ILE A 156 7.85 -14.97 19.94
CA ILE A 156 7.11 -14.28 20.99
C ILE A 156 5.64 -14.75 21.07
N THR A 157 5.06 -15.13 19.92
CA THR A 157 3.74 -15.77 19.85
C THR A 157 3.74 -17.13 20.54
N VAL A 158 4.76 -17.97 20.29
CA VAL A 158 4.95 -19.25 21.01
C VAL A 158 5.04 -19.02 22.52
N CYS A 159 5.77 -18.00 22.98
CA CYS A 159 5.89 -17.67 24.39
C CYS A 159 4.55 -17.28 25.03
N ALA A 160 3.71 -16.51 24.34
CA ALA A 160 2.38 -16.13 24.83
C ALA A 160 1.44 -17.33 24.87
N TYR A 161 1.38 -18.13 23.80
CA TYR A 161 0.55 -19.34 23.76
C TYR A 161 0.97 -20.35 24.84
N ALA A 162 2.27 -20.45 25.12
CA ALA A 162 2.79 -21.32 26.18
C ALA A 162 2.32 -20.88 27.58
N ALA A 163 2.25 -19.56 27.85
CA ALA A 163 1.76 -19.03 29.12
C ALA A 163 0.26 -19.32 29.29
N ILE A 164 -0.53 -19.13 28.23
CA ILE A 164 -1.95 -19.46 28.19
C ILE A 164 -2.17 -20.96 28.45
N GLY A 165 -1.46 -21.80 27.71
CA GLY A 165 -1.56 -23.25 27.84
C GLY A 165 -1.14 -23.78 29.22
N LEU A 166 -0.12 -23.18 29.84
CA LEU A 166 0.27 -23.50 31.21
C LEU A 166 -0.87 -23.18 32.20
N PHE A 167 -1.50 -22.01 32.08
CA PHE A 167 -2.65 -21.65 32.91
C PHE A 167 -3.81 -22.64 32.72
N MET A 168 -4.19 -22.93 31.47
CA MET A 168 -5.27 -23.88 31.16
C MET A 168 -5.00 -25.27 31.72
N SER A 169 -3.74 -25.71 31.74
CA SER A 169 -3.35 -26.99 32.35
C SER A 169 -3.59 -27.07 33.87
N THR A 170 -3.79 -25.94 34.55
CA THR A 170 -4.10 -25.88 36.00
C THR A 170 -5.59 -25.98 36.31
N ILE A 171 -6.45 -25.75 35.31
CA ILE A 171 -7.90 -25.69 35.51
C ILE A 171 -8.51 -27.09 35.60
N THR A 172 -7.90 -28.07 34.93
CA THR A 172 -8.43 -29.42 34.81
C THR A 172 -7.38 -30.48 35.11
N LYS A 173 -7.84 -31.64 35.61
CA LYS A 173 -7.02 -32.82 35.81
C LYS A 173 -6.78 -33.60 34.52
N TYR A 174 -7.60 -33.39 33.49
CA TYR A 174 -7.55 -34.17 32.25
C TYR A 174 -6.75 -33.43 31.17
N GLN A 175 -5.70 -34.07 30.65
CA GLN A 175 -4.82 -33.49 29.62
C GLN A 175 -5.58 -33.05 28.36
N VAL A 176 -6.45 -33.92 27.84
CA VAL A 176 -7.23 -33.61 26.62
C VAL A 176 -8.13 -32.38 26.85
N VAL A 177 -8.75 -32.27 28.02
CA VAL A 177 -9.59 -31.11 28.36
C VAL A 177 -8.73 -29.83 28.48
N ALA A 178 -7.50 -29.94 29.02
CA ALA A 178 -6.57 -28.80 29.07
C ALA A 178 -6.15 -28.35 27.66
N ALA A 179 -5.91 -29.29 26.75
CA ALA A 179 -5.58 -28.99 25.36
C ALA A 179 -6.74 -28.29 24.64
N ILE A 180 -7.95 -28.86 24.70
CA ILE A 180 -9.16 -28.28 24.08
C ILE A 180 -9.47 -26.90 24.68
N GLY A 181 -9.33 -26.74 26.00
CA GLY A 181 -9.52 -25.45 26.66
C GLY A 181 -8.50 -24.41 26.19
N THR A 182 -7.23 -24.79 26.04
CA THR A 182 -6.20 -23.91 25.47
C THR A 182 -6.55 -23.51 24.04
N LEU A 183 -6.92 -24.48 23.21
CA LEU A 183 -7.33 -24.25 21.83
C LEU A 183 -8.51 -23.27 21.74
N ALA A 184 -9.53 -23.44 22.59
CA ALA A 184 -10.69 -22.55 22.64
C ALA A 184 -10.31 -21.11 23.02
N VAL A 185 -9.47 -20.92 24.04
CA VAL A 185 -9.00 -19.58 24.44
C VAL A 185 -8.15 -18.95 23.34
N LEU A 186 -7.24 -19.71 22.72
CA LEU A 186 -6.43 -19.21 21.61
C LEU A 186 -7.29 -18.85 20.40
N ALA A 187 -8.30 -19.65 20.06
CA ALA A 187 -9.24 -19.33 18.99
C ALA A 187 -9.98 -18.02 19.28
N VAL A 188 -10.53 -17.87 20.48
CA VAL A 188 -11.17 -16.61 20.89
C VAL A 188 -10.19 -15.44 20.73
N LEU A 189 -8.96 -15.52 21.25
CA LEU A 189 -7.99 -14.43 21.14
C LEU A 189 -7.50 -14.15 19.71
N ASN A 190 -7.60 -15.10 18.78
CA ASN A 190 -7.24 -14.89 17.38
C ASN A 190 -8.38 -14.25 16.56
N PHE A 191 -9.64 -14.55 16.91
CA PHE A 191 -10.82 -14.11 16.17
C PHE A 191 -11.60 -12.96 16.85
N ILE A 192 -11.32 -12.66 18.11
CA ILE A 192 -12.05 -11.62 18.88
C ILE A 192 -11.94 -10.25 18.22
N GLY A 193 -10.85 -9.97 17.50
CA GLY A 193 -10.63 -8.69 16.83
C GLY A 193 -11.70 -8.29 15.80
N GLY A 194 -12.57 -9.21 15.36
CA GLY A 194 -13.71 -8.91 14.49
C GLY A 194 -15.06 -8.79 15.20
N VAL A 195 -15.11 -8.91 16.53
CA VAL A 195 -16.36 -8.89 17.30
C VAL A 195 -16.74 -7.45 17.66
N GLY A 196 -18.02 -7.10 17.43
CA GLY A 196 -18.61 -5.81 17.84
C GLY A 196 -17.96 -4.58 17.20
N GLN A 197 -17.54 -4.67 15.94
CA GLN A 197 -16.77 -3.62 15.26
C GLN A 197 -17.58 -2.34 15.01
N ASN A 198 -18.91 -2.43 15.01
CA ASN A 198 -19.84 -1.31 14.92
C ASN A 198 -19.91 -0.45 16.19
N ILE A 199 -19.46 -0.95 17.35
CA ILE A 199 -19.49 -0.23 18.63
C ILE A 199 -18.06 0.15 19.02
N ASP A 200 -17.75 1.46 19.04
CA ASP A 200 -16.39 1.98 19.28
C ASP A 200 -15.71 1.38 20.53
N LEU A 201 -16.39 1.37 21.69
CA LEU A 201 -15.83 0.82 22.93
C LEU A 201 -15.53 -0.69 22.82
N VAL A 202 -16.45 -1.45 22.22
CA VAL A 202 -16.30 -2.91 22.09
C VAL A 202 -15.17 -3.20 21.12
N ARG A 203 -15.16 -2.52 19.96
CA ARG A 203 -14.11 -2.61 18.95
C ARG A 203 -12.72 -2.36 19.52
N ASP A 204 -12.53 -1.29 20.28
CA ASP A 204 -11.22 -0.92 20.80
C ASP A 204 -10.71 -1.97 21.81
N ILE A 205 -11.60 -2.51 22.65
CA ILE A 205 -11.28 -3.60 23.59
C ILE A 205 -10.96 -4.90 22.83
N THR A 206 -11.78 -5.27 21.86
CA THR A 206 -11.62 -6.53 21.11
C THR A 206 -10.39 -6.50 20.20
N TYR A 207 -10.08 -5.35 19.59
CA TYR A 207 -8.85 -5.12 18.84
C TYR A 207 -7.61 -5.20 19.75
N TRP A 208 -7.68 -4.60 20.95
CA TRP A 208 -6.59 -4.71 21.92
C TRP A 208 -6.37 -6.17 22.38
N LEU A 209 -7.43 -6.96 22.57
CA LEU A 209 -7.33 -8.37 22.96
C LEU A 209 -6.83 -9.30 21.84
N SER A 210 -6.91 -8.88 20.58
CA SER A 210 -6.52 -9.70 19.43
C SER A 210 -5.01 -9.95 19.37
N ILE A 211 -4.59 -11.21 19.37
CA ILE A 211 -3.16 -11.59 19.25
C ILE A 211 -2.70 -11.55 17.79
N SER A 212 -3.57 -11.93 16.85
CA SER A 212 -3.19 -12.21 15.45
C SER A 212 -2.69 -10.99 14.69
N GLY A 213 -3.27 -9.81 14.93
CA GLY A 213 -2.81 -8.56 14.31
C GLY A 213 -1.42 -8.14 14.80
N ARG A 214 -1.11 -8.41 16.07
CA ARG A 214 0.14 -7.99 16.74
C ARG A 214 1.36 -8.75 16.26
N SER A 215 1.21 -10.04 16.01
CA SER A 215 2.30 -10.87 15.51
C SER A 215 2.62 -10.61 14.03
N LYS A 216 1.63 -10.21 13.22
CA LYS A 216 1.81 -9.91 11.79
C LYS A 216 2.73 -8.71 11.54
N VAL A 217 2.74 -7.71 12.43
CA VAL A 217 3.66 -6.55 12.36
C VAL A 217 5.13 -7.00 12.26
N PHE A 218 5.52 -8.06 12.99
CA PHE A 218 6.86 -8.63 12.92
C PHE A 218 7.12 -9.36 11.59
N LEU A 219 6.11 -10.05 11.05
CA LEU A 219 6.19 -10.73 9.74
C LEU A 219 6.30 -9.74 8.57
N GLU A 220 5.86 -8.50 8.78
CA GLU A 220 6.05 -7.38 7.84
C GLU A 220 7.45 -6.73 7.97
N GLY A 221 8.25 -7.13 8.96
CA GLY A 221 9.60 -6.62 9.19
C GLY A 221 9.68 -5.43 10.14
N MET A 222 8.64 -5.20 10.94
CA MET A 222 8.59 -4.06 11.86
C MET A 222 8.62 -4.53 13.32
N ILE A 223 9.41 -3.83 14.13
CA ILE A 223 9.44 -3.98 15.59
C ILE A 223 8.84 -2.72 16.21
N CYS A 224 7.72 -2.90 16.89
CA CYS A 224 7.04 -1.84 17.62
C CYS A 224 7.05 -2.13 19.11
N SER A 225 7.34 -1.12 19.94
CA SER A 225 7.31 -1.29 21.40
C SER A 225 5.91 -1.68 21.89
N LYS A 226 4.83 -1.12 21.31
CA LYS A 226 3.44 -1.47 21.68
C LYS A 226 3.15 -2.97 21.57
N ASP A 227 3.67 -3.62 20.52
CA ASP A 227 3.38 -5.02 20.23
C ASP A 227 4.23 -5.93 21.11
N ILE A 228 5.50 -5.55 21.36
CA ILE A 228 6.34 -6.21 22.38
C ILE A 228 5.68 -6.16 23.77
N PHE A 229 5.26 -4.97 24.20
CA PHE A 229 4.61 -4.78 25.51
C PHE A 229 3.33 -5.60 25.60
N TYR A 230 2.52 -5.62 24.54
CA TYR A 230 1.32 -6.46 24.48
C TYR A 230 1.65 -7.94 24.77
N PHE A 231 2.61 -8.54 24.08
CA PHE A 231 2.98 -9.93 24.32
C PHE A 231 3.52 -10.17 25.73
N LEU A 232 4.36 -9.27 26.24
CA LEU A 232 4.88 -9.35 27.61
C LEU A 232 3.76 -9.27 28.66
N LEU A 233 2.76 -8.41 28.44
CA LEU A 233 1.59 -8.27 29.31
C LEU A 233 0.71 -9.51 29.29
N VAL A 234 0.46 -10.10 28.11
CA VAL A 234 -0.29 -11.37 28.00
C VAL A 234 0.45 -12.50 28.73
N ILE A 235 1.77 -12.63 28.53
CA ILE A 235 2.59 -13.62 29.25
C ILE A 235 2.50 -13.39 30.77
N PHE A 236 2.71 -12.16 31.22
CA PHE A 236 2.64 -11.79 32.63
C PHE A 236 1.26 -12.11 33.23
N MET A 237 0.18 -11.79 32.52
CA MET A 237 -1.20 -12.03 32.94
C MET A 237 -1.44 -13.54 33.19
N PHE A 238 -1.16 -14.39 32.21
CA PHE A 238 -1.45 -15.82 32.31
C PHE A 238 -0.51 -16.56 33.28
N LEU A 239 0.75 -16.11 33.43
CA LEU A 239 1.63 -16.63 34.49
C LEU A 239 1.16 -16.22 35.88
N SER A 240 0.67 -14.99 36.04
CA SER A 240 0.07 -14.52 37.29
C SER A 240 -1.21 -15.28 37.62
N PHE A 241 -2.05 -15.56 36.62
CA PHE A 241 -3.25 -16.37 36.78
C PHE A 241 -2.91 -17.80 37.23
N THR A 242 -1.87 -18.40 36.63
CA THR A 242 -1.35 -19.70 37.05
C THR A 242 -0.90 -19.67 38.52
N PHE A 243 -0.14 -18.63 38.91
CA PHE A 243 0.31 -18.47 40.29
C PHE A 243 -0.86 -18.32 41.28
N ILE A 244 -1.85 -17.48 40.96
CA ILE A 244 -3.04 -17.26 41.79
C ILE A 244 -3.82 -18.56 41.96
N LYS A 245 -4.00 -19.33 40.89
CA LYS A 245 -4.69 -20.63 40.93
C LYS A 245 -4.01 -21.61 41.88
N LEU A 246 -2.70 -21.80 41.74
CA LEU A 246 -1.93 -22.71 42.60
C LEU A 246 -1.87 -22.20 44.05
N GLN A 247 -1.80 -20.90 44.27
CA GLN A 247 -1.77 -20.31 45.61
C GLN A 247 -3.13 -20.44 46.31
N GLY A 248 -4.22 -20.26 45.57
CA GLY A 248 -5.57 -20.46 46.07
C GLY A 248 -5.81 -21.88 46.57
N GLU A 249 -5.35 -22.88 45.81
CA GLU A 249 -5.45 -24.29 46.19
C GLU A 249 -4.54 -24.65 47.36
N ARG A 250 -3.27 -24.21 47.33
CA ARG A 250 -2.29 -24.52 48.38
C ARG A 250 -2.66 -23.93 49.73
N LEU A 251 -3.16 -22.70 49.75
CA LEU A 251 -3.53 -21.98 50.98
C LEU A 251 -5.02 -22.08 51.33
N LYS A 252 -5.82 -22.82 50.52
CA LYS A 252 -7.28 -22.89 50.64
C LYS A 252 -7.94 -21.51 50.78
N ARG A 253 -7.53 -20.56 49.94
CA ARG A 253 -8.09 -19.19 49.98
C ARG A 253 -9.56 -19.20 49.58
N SER A 254 -10.33 -18.28 50.17
CA SER A 254 -11.71 -18.02 49.73
C SER A 254 -11.77 -17.69 48.23
N VAL A 255 -12.85 -18.12 47.58
CA VAL A 255 -13.13 -17.84 46.16
C VAL A 255 -13.09 -16.34 45.91
N LEU A 256 -13.71 -15.54 46.79
CA LEU A 256 -13.76 -14.08 46.66
C LEU A 256 -12.35 -13.46 46.59
N ARG A 257 -11.44 -13.86 47.49
CA ARG A 257 -10.07 -13.33 47.53
C ARG A 257 -9.26 -13.74 46.30
N SER A 258 -9.52 -14.94 45.77
CA SER A 258 -8.88 -15.42 44.55
C SER A 258 -9.40 -14.66 43.33
N SER A 259 -10.72 -14.50 43.20
CA SER A 259 -11.37 -13.70 42.14
C SER A 259 -10.88 -12.26 42.13
N MET A 260 -10.80 -11.61 43.29
CA MET A 260 -10.26 -10.26 43.42
C MET A 260 -8.81 -10.17 42.92
N SER A 261 -7.99 -11.20 43.18
CA SER A 261 -6.60 -11.22 42.70
C SER A 261 -6.51 -11.29 41.17
N TYR A 262 -7.39 -12.05 40.51
CA TYR A 262 -7.47 -12.09 39.05
C TYR A 262 -7.88 -10.73 38.46
N VAL A 263 -8.90 -10.09 39.05
CA VAL A 263 -9.38 -8.76 38.62
C VAL A 263 -8.28 -7.71 38.76
N VAL A 264 -7.52 -7.70 39.87
CA VAL A 264 -6.41 -6.77 40.07
C VAL A 264 -5.35 -6.92 38.99
N VAL A 265 -4.95 -8.16 38.66
CA VAL A 265 -3.97 -8.41 37.58
C VAL A 265 -4.51 -7.91 36.24
N LEU A 266 -5.78 -8.18 35.95
CA LEU A 266 -6.44 -7.73 34.72
C LEU A 266 -6.45 -6.20 34.62
N VAL A 267 -6.83 -5.49 35.68
CA VAL A 267 -6.83 -4.01 35.71
C VAL A 267 -5.41 -3.45 35.51
N ILE A 268 -4.40 -4.01 36.17
CA ILE A 268 -3.00 -3.59 35.99
C ILE A 268 -2.57 -3.76 34.53
N VAL A 269 -2.89 -4.91 33.93
CA VAL A 269 -2.54 -5.22 32.54
C VAL A 269 -3.21 -4.25 31.56
N PHE A 270 -4.49 -3.94 31.75
CA PHE A 270 -5.19 -2.95 30.92
C PHE A 270 -4.63 -1.53 31.08
N ILE A 271 -4.32 -1.11 32.32
CA ILE A 271 -3.72 0.21 32.57
C ILE A 271 -2.37 0.33 31.89
N VAL A 272 -1.47 -0.64 32.09
CA VAL A 272 -0.14 -0.62 31.47
C VAL A 272 -0.26 -0.72 29.95
N GLY A 273 -1.17 -1.58 29.45
CA GLY A 273 -1.47 -1.72 28.04
C GLY A 273 -1.87 -0.38 27.39
N TYR A 274 -2.81 0.34 28.01
CA TYR A 274 -3.29 1.63 27.54
C TYR A 274 -2.20 2.72 27.49
N PHE A 275 -1.35 2.81 28.51
CA PHE A 275 -0.24 3.77 28.50
C PHE A 275 0.84 3.39 27.49
N SER A 276 1.13 2.09 27.33
CA SER A 276 2.13 1.60 26.37
C SER A 276 1.71 1.74 24.91
N SER A 277 0.40 1.86 24.62
CA SER A 277 -0.15 2.02 23.27
C SER A 277 -0.36 3.47 22.85
N ARG A 278 0.02 4.45 23.67
CA ARG A 278 -0.09 5.87 23.31
C ARG A 278 0.91 6.22 22.20
N PRO A 279 0.50 6.87 21.09
CA PRO A 279 1.38 7.20 19.96
C PRO A 279 2.74 7.79 20.35
N VAL A 280 2.76 8.74 21.30
CA VAL A 280 3.98 9.40 21.81
C VAL A 280 4.96 8.43 22.49
N MET A 281 4.48 7.31 23.02
CA MET A 281 5.27 6.32 23.76
C MET A 281 5.75 5.15 22.87
N ILE A 282 5.33 5.10 21.60
CA ILE A 282 5.66 3.98 20.73
C ILE A 282 7.01 4.24 20.05
N ALA A 283 7.92 3.29 20.22
CA ALA A 283 9.17 3.23 19.47
C ALA A 283 8.99 2.25 18.30
N TYR A 284 9.50 2.65 17.14
CA TYR A 284 9.39 1.89 15.88
C TYR A 284 10.77 1.60 15.31
N TYR A 285 10.96 0.38 14.81
CA TYR A 285 12.13 -0.02 14.05
C TYR A 285 11.71 -0.85 12.84
N ASP A 286 11.94 -0.32 11.64
CA ASP A 286 11.71 -1.01 10.38
C ASP A 286 12.99 -1.74 9.96
N ALA A 287 12.98 -3.06 10.05
CA ALA A 287 14.12 -3.92 9.78
C ALA A 287 14.29 -4.24 8.29
N THR A 288 13.35 -3.83 7.43
CA THR A 288 13.41 -4.14 6.00
C THR A 288 14.51 -3.36 5.29
N ALA A 289 15.11 -3.96 4.26
CA ALA A 289 16.21 -3.40 3.48
C ALA A 289 15.82 -2.08 2.79
N THR A 290 14.58 -1.97 2.31
CA THR A 290 14.06 -0.81 1.58
C THR A 290 13.15 0.11 2.41
N LYS A 291 13.13 -0.10 3.75
CA LYS A 291 12.28 0.65 4.69
C LYS A 291 10.82 0.71 4.26
N ARG A 292 10.29 -0.41 3.75
CA ARG A 292 8.97 -0.49 3.10
C ARG A 292 7.82 -0.07 4.02
N ASN A 293 8.01 -0.16 5.33
CA ASN A 293 6.99 0.17 6.31
C ASN A 293 7.12 1.59 6.87
N THR A 294 8.14 2.34 6.44
CA THR A 294 8.44 3.72 6.83
C THR A 294 8.16 4.66 5.66
N LEU A 295 7.68 5.88 5.90
CA LEU A 295 7.47 6.87 4.84
C LEU A 295 8.78 7.12 4.05
N THR A 296 8.68 7.41 2.75
CA THR A 296 9.83 7.79 1.91
C THR A 296 10.44 9.10 2.42
N GLU A 297 11.68 9.39 2.05
CA GLU A 297 12.41 10.56 2.51
C GLU A 297 11.65 11.86 2.19
N ASN A 298 11.16 12.00 0.96
CA ASN A 298 10.34 13.14 0.52
C ASN A 298 9.09 13.33 1.41
N SER A 299 8.39 12.24 1.73
CA SER A 299 7.23 12.29 2.63
C SER A 299 7.61 12.69 4.05
N GLN A 300 8.75 12.21 4.55
CA GLN A 300 9.27 12.58 5.88
C GLN A 300 9.64 14.07 5.94
N GLU A 301 10.25 14.63 4.89
CA GLU A 301 10.57 16.05 4.81
C GLU A 301 9.33 16.92 4.89
N ILE A 302 8.26 16.53 4.20
CA ILE A 302 6.96 17.22 4.27
C ILE A 302 6.38 17.13 5.68
N MET A 303 6.41 15.94 6.30
CA MET A 303 5.92 15.77 7.68
C MET A 303 6.67 16.63 8.70
N LYS A 304 7.98 16.86 8.52
CA LYS A 304 8.79 17.73 9.39
C LYS A 304 8.34 19.20 9.36
N LYS A 305 7.69 19.66 8.28
CA LYS A 305 7.20 21.04 8.15
C LYS A 305 5.93 21.32 8.97
N PHE A 306 5.27 20.30 9.52
CA PHE A 306 4.03 20.49 10.28
C PHE A 306 4.30 20.88 11.74
N GLU A 307 4.40 22.17 11.99
CA GLU A 307 4.35 22.75 13.34
C GLU A 307 2.90 23.02 13.76
N GLY A 308 2.48 22.54 14.94
CA GLY A 308 1.08 22.66 15.43
C GLY A 308 0.20 21.46 15.11
N GLY A 309 -1.10 21.55 15.45
CA GLY A 309 -2.07 20.49 15.29
C GLY A 309 -2.40 20.15 13.83
N LEU A 310 -2.68 18.87 13.61
CA LEU A 310 -3.14 18.30 12.34
C LEU A 310 -4.25 17.30 12.65
N SER A 311 -5.42 17.46 12.04
CA SER A 311 -6.50 16.48 12.14
C SER A 311 -6.89 15.97 10.76
N LEU A 312 -7.19 14.68 10.67
CA LEU A 312 -7.79 14.01 9.53
C LEU A 312 -9.22 13.60 9.89
N THR A 313 -10.22 14.17 9.23
CA THR A 313 -11.62 13.74 9.35
C THR A 313 -12.03 12.96 8.11
N THR A 314 -12.40 11.70 8.28
CA THR A 314 -12.95 10.84 7.23
C THR A 314 -14.47 10.97 7.22
N TYR A 315 -15.03 11.50 6.13
CA TYR A 315 -16.46 11.64 5.89
C TYR A 315 -16.97 10.49 5.04
N VAL A 316 -17.85 9.67 5.62
CA VAL A 316 -18.39 8.47 4.98
C VAL A 316 -19.88 8.64 4.76
N ASN A 317 -20.29 8.79 3.50
CA ASN A 317 -21.70 8.81 3.13
C ASN A 317 -22.20 7.38 2.98
N LEU A 318 -23.22 6.97 3.75
CA LEU A 318 -23.78 5.62 3.65
C LEU A 318 -24.37 5.31 2.26
N LEU A 319 -24.70 6.34 1.48
CA LEU A 319 -25.33 6.21 0.16
C LEU A 319 -24.33 6.36 -1.00
N ASP A 320 -23.04 6.53 -0.71
CA ASP A 320 -21.95 6.47 -1.69
C ASP A 320 -21.71 5.03 -2.15
N ASP A 321 -21.06 4.83 -3.29
CA ASP A 321 -20.70 3.50 -3.79
C ASP A 321 -19.46 2.93 -3.10
N THR A 322 -18.56 3.77 -2.58
CA THR A 322 -17.31 3.36 -1.90
C THR A 322 -17.39 3.37 -0.37
N TRP A 323 -18.57 3.62 0.22
CA TRP A 323 -18.76 3.77 1.66
C TRP A 323 -18.21 2.61 2.52
N TYR A 324 -18.30 1.38 1.99
CA TYR A 324 -17.87 0.16 2.67
C TYR A 324 -16.36 0.15 3.00
N ASN A 325 -15.56 0.96 2.31
CA ASN A 325 -14.11 1.05 2.53
C ASN A 325 -13.72 1.67 3.87
N ALA A 326 -14.63 2.42 4.51
CA ALA A 326 -14.44 2.86 5.89
C ALA A 326 -15.75 2.88 6.69
N SER A 327 -16.59 1.86 6.48
CA SER A 327 -17.76 1.59 7.32
C SER A 327 -17.39 1.51 8.81
N PRO A 328 -18.36 1.58 9.74
CA PRO A 328 -18.10 1.38 11.17
C PRO A 328 -17.23 0.14 11.47
N GLU A 329 -17.44 -0.97 10.74
CA GLU A 329 -16.63 -2.19 10.88
C GLU A 329 -15.24 -2.10 10.25
N ALA A 330 -15.09 -1.36 9.15
CA ALA A 330 -13.82 -1.18 8.47
C ALA A 330 -12.95 -0.07 9.07
N LYS A 331 -13.48 0.71 10.03
CA LYS A 331 -12.81 1.88 10.65
C LYS A 331 -11.37 1.60 11.11
N ASN A 332 -11.12 0.53 11.86
CA ASN A 332 -9.77 0.22 12.34
C ASN A 332 -8.80 -0.09 11.19
N PHE A 333 -9.27 -0.84 10.19
CA PHE A 333 -8.47 -1.18 9.02
C PHE A 333 -8.13 0.07 8.20
N ASP A 334 -9.08 0.99 8.02
CA ASP A 334 -8.82 2.28 7.38
C ASP A 334 -7.86 3.15 8.21
N MET A 335 -8.01 3.20 9.55
CA MET A 335 -7.12 3.92 10.45
C MET A 335 -5.66 3.43 10.38
N GLU A 336 -5.44 2.13 10.26
CA GLU A 336 -4.10 1.54 10.15
C GLU A 336 -3.30 2.10 8.96
N ARG A 337 -3.97 2.53 7.88
CA ARG A 337 -3.32 3.15 6.71
C ARG A 337 -2.62 4.46 7.07
N PHE A 338 -3.15 5.19 8.04
CA PHE A 338 -2.59 6.46 8.51
C PHE A 338 -1.60 6.31 9.65
N GLU A 339 -1.41 5.09 10.18
CA GLU A 339 -0.47 4.84 11.27
C GLU A 339 0.95 5.28 10.89
N ARG A 340 1.35 5.07 9.63
CA ARG A 340 2.67 5.51 9.12
C ARG A 340 2.87 7.02 9.25
N TYR A 341 1.82 7.83 9.15
CA TYR A 341 1.87 9.29 9.32
C TYR A 341 1.80 9.69 10.80
N VAL A 342 0.96 9.02 11.59
CA VAL A 342 0.88 9.19 13.05
C VAL A 342 2.26 8.96 13.70
N ARG A 343 3.09 8.06 13.17
CA ARG A 343 4.48 7.86 13.64
C ARG A 343 5.35 9.11 13.58
N PHE A 344 5.18 9.93 12.54
CA PHE A 344 5.92 11.18 12.36
C PHE A 344 5.21 12.38 12.97
N LYS A 345 3.90 12.26 13.24
CA LYS A 345 3.07 13.27 13.91
C LYS A 345 2.19 12.61 14.98
N PRO A 346 2.73 12.26 16.17
CA PRO A 346 2.00 11.47 17.17
C PRO A 346 0.77 12.14 17.78
N ASP A 347 0.67 13.47 17.65
CA ASP A 347 -0.46 14.30 18.07
C ASP A 347 -1.50 14.49 16.94
N MET A 348 -1.32 13.85 15.78
CA MET A 348 -2.32 13.88 14.70
C MET A 348 -3.61 13.18 15.13
N GLU A 349 -4.74 13.88 15.02
CA GLU A 349 -6.06 13.33 15.34
C GLU A 349 -6.69 12.69 14.11
N VAL A 350 -7.18 11.44 14.23
CA VAL A 350 -7.91 10.75 13.15
C VAL A 350 -9.36 10.55 13.59
N LYS A 351 -10.30 11.13 12.85
CA LYS A 351 -11.74 11.20 13.17
C LYS A 351 -12.57 10.58 12.04
N TYR A 352 -13.73 10.05 12.39
CA TYR A 352 -14.71 9.52 11.44
C TYR A 352 -16.05 10.19 11.67
N VAL A 353 -16.70 10.60 10.58
CA VAL A 353 -18.03 11.18 10.58
C VAL A 353 -18.85 10.40 9.54
N TYR A 354 -19.86 9.68 10.04
CA TYR A 354 -20.82 8.97 9.22
C TYR A 354 -22.00 9.88 8.92
N TYR A 355 -22.40 9.96 7.67
CA TYR A 355 -23.47 10.86 7.25
C TYR A 355 -24.33 10.28 6.14
N TYR A 356 -25.44 10.96 5.85
CA TYR A 356 -26.30 10.66 4.71
C TYR A 356 -26.60 11.92 3.89
N GLY A 357 -26.72 11.75 2.58
CA GLY A 357 -27.05 12.81 1.63
C GLY A 357 -27.28 12.23 0.23
N PRO A 358 -27.32 13.07 -0.82
CA PRO A 358 -27.16 12.57 -2.18
C PRO A 358 -25.91 11.70 -2.27
N GLY A 359 -26.01 10.52 -2.89
CA GLY A 359 -24.91 9.56 -3.00
C GLY A 359 -24.70 9.15 -4.46
N THR A 360 -23.65 8.36 -4.72
CA THR A 360 -23.23 7.91 -6.05
C THR A 360 -23.69 6.49 -6.39
N ASN A 361 -24.31 5.78 -5.43
CA ASN A 361 -24.63 4.37 -5.59
C ASN A 361 -25.87 4.15 -6.48
N ALA A 362 -25.62 3.79 -7.74
CA ALA A 362 -26.67 3.52 -8.73
C ALA A 362 -27.62 2.37 -8.31
N HIS A 363 -27.18 1.42 -7.48
CA HIS A 363 -28.05 0.37 -6.97
C HIS A 363 -29.10 0.95 -6.01
N TYR A 364 -28.70 1.82 -5.09
CA TYR A 364 -29.62 2.49 -4.17
C TYR A 364 -30.59 3.42 -4.91
N ASP A 365 -30.13 4.13 -5.94
CA ASP A 365 -31.02 4.94 -6.79
C ASP A 365 -32.10 4.12 -7.49
N LYS A 366 -31.78 2.88 -7.88
CA LYS A 366 -32.72 1.97 -8.52
C LYS A 366 -33.70 1.33 -7.52
N VAL A 367 -33.19 0.82 -6.40
CA VAL A 367 -33.98 0.05 -5.43
C VAL A 367 -34.86 0.96 -4.57
N TYR A 368 -34.35 2.13 -4.18
CA TYR A 368 -35.05 3.07 -3.31
C TYR A 368 -35.58 4.29 -4.06
N LYS A 369 -35.99 4.09 -5.31
CA LYS A 369 -36.52 5.14 -6.17
C LYS A 369 -37.71 5.83 -5.49
N GLY A 370 -37.68 7.17 -5.46
CA GLY A 370 -38.72 8.00 -4.85
C GLY A 370 -38.58 8.24 -3.35
N LEU A 371 -37.69 7.54 -2.64
CA LEU A 371 -37.38 7.81 -1.24
C LEU A 371 -36.40 8.98 -1.11
N SER A 372 -36.59 9.80 -0.07
CA SER A 372 -35.64 10.83 0.36
C SER A 372 -34.33 10.23 0.87
N PRO A 373 -33.20 10.97 0.88
CA PRO A 373 -31.93 10.46 1.41
C PRO A 373 -32.02 9.90 2.84
N LYS A 374 -32.85 10.50 3.70
CA LYS A 374 -33.06 10.02 5.07
C LYS A 374 -33.77 8.67 5.08
N GLU A 375 -34.84 8.51 4.31
CA GLU A 375 -35.57 7.24 4.20
C GLU A 375 -34.71 6.13 3.60
N ARG A 376 -33.84 6.47 2.62
CA ARG A 376 -32.86 5.54 2.07
C ARG A 376 -31.85 5.10 3.12
N MET A 377 -31.28 6.04 3.87
CA MET A 377 -30.36 5.74 4.98
C MET A 377 -31.01 4.78 5.97
N LEU A 378 -32.25 5.04 6.40
CA LEU A 378 -32.97 4.15 7.32
C LEU A 378 -33.11 2.72 6.78
N LYS A 379 -33.38 2.57 5.47
CA LYS A 379 -33.45 1.25 4.82
C LYS A 379 -32.10 0.54 4.74
N VAL A 380 -31.02 1.27 4.52
CA VAL A 380 -29.67 0.70 4.52
C VAL A 380 -29.26 0.32 5.94
N CYS A 381 -29.52 1.17 6.94
CA CYS A 381 -29.30 0.86 8.36
C CYS A 381 -30.06 -0.39 8.81
N GLU A 382 -31.32 -0.56 8.38
CA GLU A 382 -32.12 -1.78 8.63
C GLU A 382 -31.45 -3.03 8.05
N GLY A 383 -30.84 -2.92 6.86
CA GLY A 383 -30.15 -4.05 6.21
C GLY A 383 -28.81 -4.45 6.85
N TYR A 384 -28.09 -3.48 7.43
CA TYR A 384 -26.77 -3.69 8.04
C TYR A 384 -26.79 -3.72 9.58
N ASP A 385 -27.95 -3.57 10.21
CA ASP A 385 -28.11 -3.48 11.67
C ASP A 385 -27.29 -2.33 12.30
N TYR A 386 -27.30 -1.18 11.63
CA TYR A 386 -26.71 0.06 12.15
C TYR A 386 -27.71 0.88 12.93
N ASP A 387 -27.24 1.49 14.02
CA ASP A 387 -27.96 2.55 14.71
C ASP A 387 -28.05 3.81 13.81
N PRO A 388 -29.27 4.24 13.40
CA PRO A 388 -29.45 5.43 12.57
C PRO A 388 -28.92 6.72 13.20
N ASP A 389 -28.87 6.80 14.54
CA ASP A 389 -28.41 7.99 15.26
C ASP A 389 -26.90 8.25 15.09
N MET A 390 -26.15 7.27 14.55
CA MET A 390 -24.75 7.45 14.17
C MET A 390 -24.56 8.33 12.92
N PHE A 391 -25.61 8.50 12.10
CA PHE A 391 -25.52 9.19 10.81
C PHE A 391 -26.12 10.59 10.88
N ILE A 392 -25.29 11.60 10.67
CA ILE A 392 -25.74 13.00 10.57
C ILE A 392 -26.11 13.38 9.13
N SER A 393 -26.78 14.50 8.95
CA SER A 393 -27.14 14.99 7.61
C SER A 393 -25.95 15.62 6.87
N ALA A 394 -25.94 15.57 5.54
CA ALA A 394 -24.96 16.29 4.72
C ALA A 394 -24.94 17.82 5.00
N GLU A 395 -26.08 18.40 5.41
CA GLU A 395 -26.15 19.80 5.81
C GLU A 395 -25.36 20.08 7.10
N GLU A 396 -25.40 19.17 8.07
CA GLU A 396 -24.60 19.27 9.30
C GLU A 396 -23.12 19.05 9.02
N VAL A 397 -22.78 18.11 8.13
CA VAL A 397 -21.40 17.92 7.68
C VAL A 397 -20.84 19.18 7.04
N ASN A 398 -21.58 19.82 6.13
CA ASN A 398 -21.14 21.04 5.45
C ASN A 398 -20.97 22.24 6.38
N LYS A 399 -21.61 22.23 7.58
CA LYS A 399 -21.33 23.21 8.64
C LYS A 399 -19.98 22.98 9.32
N MET A 400 -19.48 21.74 9.33
CA MET A 400 -18.16 21.39 9.87
C MET A 400 -17.07 21.66 8.83
N ASP A 401 -17.17 21.00 7.68
CA ASP A 401 -16.26 21.11 6.55
C ASP A 401 -17.08 21.07 5.25
N ASP A 402 -16.94 22.09 4.40
CA ASP A 402 -17.64 22.13 3.11
C ASP A 402 -17.08 21.05 2.18
N ILE A 403 -17.86 19.99 1.98
CA ILE A 403 -17.55 18.86 1.09
C ILE A 403 -18.52 18.81 -0.09
N SER A 404 -19.27 19.89 -0.34
CA SER A 404 -20.29 19.94 -1.40
C SER A 404 -19.73 19.65 -2.80
N ALA A 405 -18.49 20.08 -3.06
CA ALA A 405 -17.77 19.83 -4.31
C ALA A 405 -17.52 18.34 -4.58
N GLU A 406 -17.51 17.50 -3.54
CA GLU A 406 -17.27 16.06 -3.64
C GLU A 406 -18.55 15.27 -3.97
N ARG A 407 -19.69 15.96 -4.09
CA ARG A 407 -20.98 15.39 -4.58
C ARG A 407 -21.43 14.15 -3.83
N GLY A 408 -21.23 14.14 -2.51
CA GLY A 408 -21.64 13.05 -1.64
C GLY A 408 -20.70 11.85 -1.65
N ARG A 409 -19.53 11.95 -2.29
CA ARG A 409 -18.52 10.90 -2.27
C ARG A 409 -17.88 10.75 -0.90
N PHE A 410 -17.36 9.55 -0.65
CA PHE A 410 -16.38 9.33 0.39
C PHE A 410 -15.19 10.29 0.22
N VAL A 411 -14.86 11.07 1.26
CA VAL A 411 -13.73 12.01 1.23
C VAL A 411 -13.11 12.17 2.61
N ARG A 412 -11.82 12.51 2.66
CA ARG A 412 -11.12 12.83 3.90
C ARG A 412 -10.63 14.28 3.86
N VAL A 413 -10.70 14.97 4.99
CA VAL A 413 -10.27 16.37 5.10
C VAL A 413 -9.14 16.46 6.12
N PHE A 414 -7.96 16.87 5.66
CA PHE A 414 -6.91 17.33 6.55
C PHE A 414 -7.16 18.78 6.93
N LYS A 415 -7.01 19.09 8.22
CA LYS A 415 -7.21 20.43 8.77
C LYS A 415 -6.06 20.80 9.70
N ARG A 416 -5.57 22.03 9.53
CA ARG A 416 -4.54 22.67 10.38
C ARG A 416 -5.21 23.60 11.39
N ASP A 417 -4.51 23.88 12.49
CA ASP A 417 -4.95 24.86 13.50
C ASP A 417 -5.14 26.27 12.92
N ASN A 418 -4.41 26.62 11.87
CA ASN A 418 -4.53 27.90 11.17
C ASN A 418 -5.75 27.97 10.21
N GLY A 419 -6.58 26.92 10.16
CA GLY A 419 -7.77 26.85 9.33
C GLY A 419 -7.57 26.38 7.89
N LYS A 420 -6.31 26.16 7.43
CA LYS A 420 -6.06 25.57 6.11
C LYS A 420 -6.61 24.14 6.05
N LYS A 421 -7.22 23.79 4.91
CA LYS A 421 -7.82 22.48 4.65
C LYS A 421 -7.29 21.91 3.34
N ALA A 422 -7.20 20.59 3.27
CA ALA A 422 -6.87 19.86 2.06
C ALA A 422 -7.69 18.57 1.99
N TYR A 423 -8.14 18.21 0.79
CA TYR A 423 -9.11 17.14 0.56
C TYR A 423 -8.39 15.93 -0.04
N LEU A 424 -8.37 14.82 0.70
CA LEU A 424 -7.81 13.54 0.28
C LEU A 424 -8.94 12.63 -0.16
N ARG A 425 -8.91 12.23 -1.43
CA ARG A 425 -9.99 11.48 -2.09
C ARG A 425 -9.73 9.98 -2.14
N VAL A 426 -10.73 9.25 -2.62
CA VAL A 426 -10.64 7.84 -3.04
C VAL A 426 -10.95 7.74 -4.53
N TYR A 427 -10.51 6.66 -5.15
CA TYR A 427 -10.39 6.57 -6.60
C TYR A 427 -11.17 5.38 -7.18
N GLU A 428 -11.58 5.53 -8.44
CA GLU A 428 -12.27 4.49 -9.22
C GLU A 428 -11.26 3.67 -10.04
N ASP A 429 -10.32 3.06 -9.34
CA ASP A 429 -9.36 2.11 -9.91
C ASP A 429 -9.34 0.82 -9.07
N MET A 430 -8.47 -0.14 -9.42
CA MET A 430 -8.33 -1.40 -8.68
C MET A 430 -7.88 -1.20 -7.21
N TYR A 431 -7.46 0.01 -6.83
CA TYR A 431 -6.90 0.36 -5.54
C TYR A 431 -7.63 1.56 -4.92
N VAL A 432 -8.90 1.41 -4.54
CA VAL A 432 -9.77 2.52 -4.05
C VAL A 432 -9.10 3.56 -3.12
N HIS A 433 -8.22 3.14 -2.20
CA HIS A 433 -7.55 4.04 -1.26
C HIS A 433 -6.35 4.79 -1.89
N PRO A 434 -6.04 5.99 -1.38
CA PRO A 434 -4.86 6.74 -1.81
C PRO A 434 -3.55 6.06 -1.37
N PHE A 435 -2.53 6.16 -2.22
CA PHE A 435 -1.18 5.73 -1.89
C PHE A 435 -0.42 6.83 -1.16
N GLU A 436 0.84 6.55 -0.81
CA GLU A 436 1.71 7.52 -0.17
C GLU A 436 1.86 8.81 -0.98
N SER A 437 1.88 8.71 -2.31
CA SER A 437 1.95 9.84 -3.25
C SER A 437 0.81 10.83 -3.06
N GLU A 438 -0.44 10.37 -3.11
CA GLU A 438 -1.61 11.25 -3.02
C GLU A 438 -1.80 11.83 -1.61
N ILE A 439 -1.55 11.01 -0.57
CA ILE A 439 -1.64 11.48 0.82
C ILE A 439 -0.59 12.58 1.06
N THR A 440 0.64 12.33 0.63
CA THR A 440 1.76 13.26 0.83
C THR A 440 1.59 14.53 -0.02
N ALA A 441 1.13 14.40 -1.26
CA ALA A 441 0.81 15.55 -2.10
C ALA A 441 -0.26 16.44 -1.45
N THR A 442 -1.33 15.82 -0.93
CA THR A 442 -2.40 16.52 -0.20
C THR A 442 -1.85 17.25 1.02
N LEU A 443 -1.04 16.57 1.84
CA LEU A 443 -0.38 17.20 3.00
C LEU A 443 0.52 18.36 2.58
N LYS A 444 1.32 18.22 1.51
CA LYS A 444 2.21 19.28 1.03
C LYS A 444 1.45 20.58 0.70
N THR A 445 0.22 20.49 0.17
CA THR A 445 -0.61 21.69 -0.12
C THR A 445 -0.93 22.54 1.12
N LEU A 446 -0.82 21.97 2.33
CA LEU A 446 -1.07 22.69 3.59
C LEU A 446 0.14 23.52 4.04
N VAL A 447 1.35 23.12 3.63
CA VAL A 447 2.61 23.70 4.10
C VAL A 447 3.36 24.46 3.01
N ASP A 448 3.21 24.09 1.73
CA ASP A 448 3.87 24.73 0.59
C ASP A 448 2.87 25.34 -0.41
N LYS A 449 3.37 26.12 -1.38
CA LYS A 449 2.56 26.64 -2.51
C LYS A 449 2.32 25.50 -3.51
N SER A 450 1.05 25.23 -3.82
CA SER A 450 0.68 24.36 -4.94
C SER A 450 0.92 25.06 -6.29
N PRO A 451 1.48 24.36 -7.30
CA PRO A 451 1.62 24.93 -8.63
C PRO A 451 0.25 25.21 -9.28
N MET A 452 0.11 26.38 -9.90
CA MET A 452 -1.09 26.81 -10.61
C MET A 452 -0.97 26.54 -12.10
N VAL A 453 -1.85 25.68 -12.62
CA VAL A 453 -1.99 25.38 -14.04
C VAL A 453 -3.19 26.13 -14.60
N ALA A 454 -2.93 27.05 -15.52
CA ALA A 454 -3.97 27.81 -16.21
C ALA A 454 -4.24 27.26 -17.61
N PHE A 455 -5.51 27.02 -17.92
CA PHE A 455 -5.97 26.62 -19.25
C PHE A 455 -6.55 27.83 -19.97
N VAL A 456 -6.04 28.11 -21.17
CA VAL A 456 -6.53 29.24 -21.98
C VAL A 456 -7.89 28.90 -22.58
N ALA A 457 -8.79 29.89 -22.55
CA ALA A 457 -10.08 29.84 -23.22
C ALA A 457 -10.36 31.14 -24.00
N GLY A 458 -11.30 31.05 -24.94
CA GLY A 458 -11.81 32.19 -25.73
C GLY A 458 -11.83 31.91 -27.24
N HIS A 459 -11.06 30.93 -27.71
CA HIS A 459 -10.79 30.67 -29.12
C HIS A 459 -11.08 29.22 -29.52
N GLY A 460 -11.84 28.50 -28.69
CA GLY A 460 -12.32 27.14 -28.97
C GLY A 460 -11.43 26.01 -28.44
N GLU A 461 -10.52 26.33 -27.53
CA GLU A 461 -9.58 25.44 -26.87
C GLU A 461 -10.27 24.33 -26.05
N ARG A 462 -9.49 23.31 -25.67
CA ARG A 462 -9.96 22.24 -24.77
C ARG A 462 -10.04 22.77 -23.33
N SER A 463 -11.21 22.68 -22.72
CA SER A 463 -11.39 23.09 -21.33
C SER A 463 -10.97 21.98 -20.37
N TYR A 464 -10.30 22.39 -19.30
CA TYR A 464 -9.98 21.55 -18.15
C TYR A 464 -11.24 21.06 -17.42
N SER A 465 -12.39 21.68 -17.67
CA SER A 465 -13.65 21.34 -17.00
C SER A 465 -14.61 20.50 -17.82
N ASP A 466 -14.29 20.28 -19.10
CA ASP A 466 -15.10 19.48 -20.02
C ASP A 466 -14.85 17.97 -19.84
N TYR A 467 -15.91 17.23 -19.52
CA TYR A 467 -15.93 15.77 -19.39
C TYR A 467 -16.32 15.06 -20.70
N GLY A 468 -16.58 15.80 -21.77
CA GLY A 468 -16.81 15.24 -23.11
C GLY A 468 -15.56 14.55 -23.67
N GLU A 469 -15.73 13.79 -24.76
CA GLU A 469 -14.67 12.97 -25.37
C GLU A 469 -13.36 13.74 -25.60
N LYS A 470 -13.47 15.02 -25.97
CA LYS A 470 -12.37 15.91 -26.32
C LYS A 470 -11.89 16.82 -25.18
N GLY A 471 -12.58 16.80 -24.04
CA GLY A 471 -12.25 17.64 -22.90
C GLY A 471 -11.07 17.12 -22.09
N TYR A 472 -10.59 17.94 -21.15
CA TYR A 472 -9.44 17.66 -20.30
C TYR A 472 -9.80 17.38 -18.84
N ALA A 473 -11.09 17.28 -18.50
CA ALA A 473 -11.50 17.09 -17.11
C ALA A 473 -10.95 15.83 -16.47
N ALA A 474 -10.74 14.75 -17.23
CA ALA A 474 -10.16 13.50 -16.71
C ALA A 474 -8.84 13.74 -15.96
N PHE A 475 -7.81 14.29 -16.62
CA PHE A 475 -6.52 14.51 -15.96
C PHE A 475 -6.45 15.84 -15.21
N ALA A 476 -7.28 16.84 -15.53
CA ALA A 476 -7.15 18.14 -14.88
C ALA A 476 -7.87 18.21 -13.52
N GLN A 477 -9.12 17.75 -13.45
CA GLN A 477 -9.96 18.01 -12.26
C GLN A 477 -10.88 16.84 -11.84
N ASN A 478 -10.76 15.65 -12.44
CA ASN A 478 -11.60 14.52 -12.06
C ASN A 478 -11.24 14.06 -10.63
N PRO A 479 -12.18 14.15 -9.66
CA PRO A 479 -11.94 13.74 -8.28
C PRO A 479 -11.62 12.24 -8.14
N SER A 480 -12.22 11.40 -8.99
CA SER A 480 -12.12 9.93 -8.96
C SER A 480 -10.89 9.37 -9.67
N PHE A 481 -10.24 10.18 -10.51
CA PHE A 481 -9.06 9.76 -11.25
C PHE A 481 -7.79 10.10 -10.44
N ARG A 482 -7.12 9.09 -9.92
CA ARG A 482 -5.94 9.24 -9.05
C ARG A 482 -4.89 10.19 -9.62
N ASN A 483 -4.59 10.06 -10.92
CA ASN A 483 -3.55 10.82 -11.58
C ASN A 483 -3.97 12.25 -11.96
N SER A 484 -5.18 12.70 -11.58
CA SER A 484 -5.60 14.06 -11.90
C SER A 484 -4.76 15.11 -11.17
N LEU A 485 -4.52 16.26 -11.80
CA LEU A 485 -3.69 17.33 -11.28
C LEU A 485 -4.09 17.74 -9.87
N ILE A 486 -5.40 17.89 -9.61
CA ILE A 486 -5.91 18.23 -8.27
C ILE A 486 -5.58 17.16 -7.21
N ASN A 487 -5.54 15.89 -7.59
CA ASN A 487 -5.22 14.78 -6.69
C ASN A 487 -3.70 14.64 -6.49
N GLN A 488 -2.92 15.19 -7.41
CA GLN A 488 -1.46 15.26 -7.34
C GLN A 488 -0.96 16.59 -6.75
N GLY A 489 -1.84 17.42 -6.16
CA GLY A 489 -1.48 18.62 -5.40
C GLY A 489 -1.40 19.93 -6.20
N PHE A 490 -1.75 19.91 -7.48
CA PHE A 490 -1.83 21.10 -8.33
C PHE A 490 -3.15 21.86 -8.14
N GLN A 491 -3.14 23.13 -8.49
CA GLN A 491 -4.35 23.93 -8.68
C GLN A 491 -4.58 24.15 -10.17
N VAL A 492 -5.85 24.20 -10.58
CA VAL A 492 -6.25 24.40 -11.98
C VAL A 492 -7.25 25.55 -12.08
N ARG A 493 -7.16 26.35 -13.14
CA ARG A 493 -8.14 27.38 -13.46
C ARG A 493 -8.22 27.66 -14.95
N GLU A 494 -9.32 28.27 -15.38
CA GLU A 494 -9.42 28.89 -16.71
C GLU A 494 -8.93 30.35 -16.66
N LEU A 495 -8.40 30.83 -17.79
CA LEU A 495 -8.21 32.27 -18.03
C LEU A 495 -8.33 32.59 -19.52
N THR A 496 -8.53 33.86 -19.84
CA THR A 496 -8.44 34.38 -21.21
C THR A 496 -7.17 35.21 -21.37
N LEU A 497 -6.66 35.32 -22.60
CA LEU A 497 -5.47 36.14 -22.90
C LEU A 497 -5.80 37.62 -23.13
N ALA A 498 -7.03 38.05 -22.88
CA ALA A 498 -7.44 39.45 -23.00
C ALA A 498 -6.74 40.36 -21.97
N GLN A 499 -6.11 39.78 -20.95
CA GLN A 499 -5.28 40.47 -19.96
C GLN A 499 -3.94 39.74 -19.82
N PRO A 500 -2.90 40.42 -19.30
CA PRO A 500 -1.63 39.77 -19.00
C PRO A 500 -1.81 38.56 -18.10
N VAL A 501 -1.11 37.46 -18.41
CA VAL A 501 -1.16 36.25 -17.60
C VAL A 501 -0.67 36.59 -16.17
N PRO A 502 -1.44 36.27 -15.11
CA PRO A 502 -1.05 36.59 -13.74
C PRO A 502 0.30 35.94 -13.32
N GLU A 503 1.01 36.56 -12.39
CA GLU A 503 2.32 36.08 -11.89
C GLU A 503 2.21 34.80 -11.04
N ASP A 504 1.02 34.48 -10.53
CA ASP A 504 0.80 33.24 -9.76
C ASP A 504 0.66 31.99 -10.66
N VAL A 505 0.48 32.16 -11.98
CA VAL A 505 0.42 31.06 -12.96
C VAL A 505 1.81 30.46 -13.19
N ASP A 506 1.98 29.21 -12.79
CA ASP A 506 3.23 28.48 -12.94
C ASP A 506 3.29 27.78 -14.31
N VAL A 507 2.15 27.30 -14.84
CA VAL A 507 2.05 26.63 -16.15
C VAL A 507 0.86 27.16 -16.95
N LEU A 508 1.05 27.47 -18.23
CA LEU A 508 0.00 27.85 -19.16
C LEU A 508 -0.24 26.77 -20.23
N VAL A 509 -1.48 26.30 -20.38
CA VAL A 509 -1.88 25.28 -21.35
C VAL A 509 -2.69 25.93 -22.48
N LEU A 510 -2.22 25.76 -23.72
CA LEU A 510 -2.92 26.17 -24.94
C LEU A 510 -3.10 24.95 -25.85
N SER A 511 -4.35 24.66 -26.25
CA SER A 511 -4.65 23.46 -27.05
C SER A 511 -5.69 23.78 -28.12
N ASP A 512 -5.42 23.41 -29.38
CA ASP A 512 -6.39 23.40 -30.49
C ASP A 512 -7.15 24.73 -30.68
N LEU A 513 -6.43 25.84 -30.89
CA LEU A 513 -7.05 27.15 -31.17
C LEU A 513 -7.83 27.12 -32.50
N LYS A 514 -9.16 27.27 -32.42
CA LYS A 514 -10.06 27.28 -33.59
C LYS A 514 -10.14 28.64 -34.26
N SER A 515 -9.80 29.72 -33.55
CA SER A 515 -9.66 31.09 -34.09
C SER A 515 -8.32 31.71 -33.70
N ALA A 516 -7.81 32.62 -34.53
CA ALA A 516 -6.57 33.33 -34.26
C ALA A 516 -6.69 34.27 -33.05
N LEU A 517 -5.60 34.43 -32.30
CA LEU A 517 -5.48 35.44 -31.26
C LEU A 517 -5.49 36.85 -31.87
N THR A 518 -6.08 37.79 -31.16
CA THR A 518 -5.89 39.22 -31.45
C THR A 518 -4.45 39.65 -31.17
N SER A 519 -4.04 40.80 -31.71
CA SER A 519 -2.69 41.32 -31.47
C SER A 519 -2.40 41.59 -29.98
N GLU A 520 -3.41 41.97 -29.20
CA GLU A 520 -3.29 42.19 -27.76
C GLU A 520 -3.14 40.86 -27.00
N GLU A 521 -3.95 39.86 -27.33
CA GLU A 521 -3.85 38.51 -26.75
C GLU A 521 -2.50 37.86 -27.07
N TYR A 522 -2.03 38.01 -28.31
CA TYR A 522 -0.70 37.53 -28.70
C TYR A 522 0.41 38.25 -27.93
N ALA A 523 0.27 39.55 -27.67
CA ALA A 523 1.24 40.30 -26.85
C ALA A 523 1.27 39.78 -25.41
N ASN A 524 0.11 39.46 -24.82
CA ASN A 524 0.01 38.89 -23.48
C ASN A 524 0.63 37.47 -23.41
N TYR A 525 0.35 36.63 -24.41
CA TYR A 525 1.02 35.34 -24.58
C TYR A 525 2.54 35.50 -24.73
N SER A 526 2.98 36.39 -25.62
CA SER A 526 4.41 36.64 -25.88
C SER A 526 5.12 37.10 -24.61
N SER A 527 4.50 38.00 -23.84
CA SER A 527 5.04 38.48 -22.57
C SER A 527 5.20 37.34 -21.56
N PHE A 528 4.27 36.38 -21.51
CA PHE A 528 4.39 35.20 -20.64
C PHE A 528 5.57 34.31 -21.06
N VAL A 529 5.73 34.07 -22.36
CA VAL A 529 6.87 33.30 -22.90
C VAL A 529 8.19 34.02 -22.61
N ASP A 530 8.27 35.32 -22.86
CA ASP A 530 9.50 36.12 -22.73
C ASP A 530 9.94 36.28 -21.27
N ARG A 531 9.00 36.34 -20.32
CA ARG A 531 9.33 36.38 -18.89
C ARG A 531 9.71 35.01 -18.31
N GLY A 532 9.72 33.94 -19.11
CA GLY A 532 10.15 32.61 -18.70
C GLY A 532 9.05 31.70 -18.16
N GLY A 533 7.78 31.97 -18.44
CA GLY A 533 6.68 31.10 -18.00
C GLY A 533 6.73 29.71 -18.65
N ASN A 534 6.28 28.68 -17.96
CA ASN A 534 6.25 27.31 -18.48
C ASN A 534 4.98 27.06 -19.31
N LEU A 535 5.10 26.32 -20.41
CA LEU A 535 3.99 26.13 -21.36
C LEU A 535 3.76 24.67 -21.77
N VAL A 536 2.51 24.36 -22.06
CA VAL A 536 2.09 23.20 -22.84
C VAL A 536 1.30 23.70 -24.03
N ILE A 537 1.77 23.43 -25.25
CA ILE A 537 1.09 23.81 -26.49
C ILE A 537 0.76 22.55 -27.28
N LEU A 538 -0.52 22.30 -27.53
CA LEU A 538 -1.00 21.12 -28.25
C LEU A 538 -1.75 21.52 -29.52
N GLY A 539 -1.22 21.10 -30.66
CA GLY A 539 -1.80 21.31 -31.98
C GLY A 539 -2.76 20.20 -32.38
N GLU A 540 -3.45 20.43 -33.49
CA GLU A 540 -4.29 19.46 -34.20
C GLU A 540 -4.11 19.72 -35.70
N PRO A 541 -4.31 18.73 -36.58
CA PRO A 541 -4.40 18.98 -38.01
C PRO A 541 -5.49 20.01 -38.35
N LYS A 542 -5.27 20.76 -39.42
CA LYS A 542 -6.19 21.80 -39.91
C LYS A 542 -6.35 22.98 -38.91
N ARG A 543 -5.36 23.20 -38.04
CA ARG A 543 -5.28 24.34 -37.10
C ARG A 543 -3.99 25.15 -37.23
N GLN A 544 -3.13 24.79 -38.18
CA GLN A 544 -1.80 25.36 -38.40
C GLN A 544 -1.85 26.88 -38.54
N ALA A 545 -2.84 27.42 -39.25
CA ALA A 545 -3.02 28.87 -39.42
C ALA A 545 -3.14 29.65 -38.09
N ASN A 546 -3.77 29.06 -37.07
CA ASN A 546 -3.96 29.70 -35.76
C ASN A 546 -2.85 29.32 -34.77
N MET A 547 -2.31 28.10 -34.87
CA MET A 547 -1.35 27.55 -33.92
C MET A 547 0.11 27.91 -34.25
N ASN A 548 0.48 27.95 -35.53
CA ASN A 548 1.87 28.23 -35.95
C ASN A 548 2.39 29.60 -35.46
N PRO A 549 1.61 30.70 -35.47
CA PRO A 549 2.07 31.98 -34.93
C PRO A 549 2.58 31.91 -33.47
N LEU A 550 2.03 30.98 -32.66
CA LEU A 550 2.45 30.76 -31.28
C LEU A 550 3.82 30.08 -31.23
N ILE A 551 3.97 28.96 -31.95
CA ILE A 551 5.15 28.10 -31.84
C ILE A 551 6.32 28.54 -32.72
N GLU A 552 6.10 29.37 -33.74
CA GLU A 552 7.16 29.98 -34.55
C GLU A 552 8.05 30.91 -33.71
N LYS A 553 7.49 31.54 -32.67
CA LYS A 553 8.27 32.28 -31.66
C LYS A 553 9.28 31.37 -30.95
N LEU A 554 8.98 30.08 -30.83
CA LEU A 554 9.83 29.06 -30.23
C LEU A 554 10.79 28.40 -31.24
N GLY A 555 10.72 28.80 -32.52
CA GLY A 555 11.52 28.21 -33.59
C GLY A 555 10.95 26.92 -34.16
N LEU A 556 9.65 26.69 -33.96
CA LEU A 556 8.94 25.47 -34.36
C LEU A 556 7.80 25.76 -35.36
N ARG A 557 7.35 24.74 -36.07
CA ARG A 557 6.17 24.79 -36.94
C ARG A 557 5.46 23.44 -37.02
N PHE A 558 4.14 23.41 -36.93
CA PHE A 558 3.34 22.22 -37.18
C PHE A 558 3.24 21.96 -38.68
N SER A 559 3.35 20.70 -39.10
CA SER A 559 3.11 20.31 -40.49
C SER A 559 1.65 20.49 -40.90
N GLU A 560 1.40 20.77 -42.18
CA GLU A 560 0.04 20.85 -42.75
C GLU A 560 -0.62 19.47 -42.92
N GLY A 561 0.18 18.40 -43.09
CA GLY A 561 -0.30 17.03 -43.21
C GLY A 561 -0.46 16.31 -41.87
N ILE A 562 -1.10 15.13 -41.93
CA ILE A 562 -1.40 14.24 -40.80
C ILE A 562 -0.36 13.13 -40.75
N LEU A 563 0.07 12.75 -39.55
CA LEU A 563 0.94 11.59 -39.37
C LEU A 563 0.14 10.30 -39.57
N VAL A 564 0.69 9.41 -40.38
CA VAL A 564 0.12 8.07 -40.59
C VAL A 564 1.13 6.98 -40.27
N ALA A 565 0.62 5.85 -39.81
CA ALA A 565 1.32 4.59 -39.60
C ALA A 565 0.35 3.43 -39.90
N PRO A 566 0.24 3.00 -41.18
CA PRO A 566 -0.74 2.00 -41.57
C PRO A 566 -0.68 0.72 -40.75
N SER A 567 -1.87 0.24 -40.36
CA SER A 567 -2.04 -0.98 -39.57
C SER A 567 -3.21 -1.79 -40.09
N GLU A 568 -3.14 -3.11 -39.97
CA GLU A 568 -4.28 -3.99 -40.27
C GLU A 568 -5.40 -3.86 -39.23
N GLN A 569 -5.06 -3.51 -37.99
CA GLN A 569 -5.99 -3.53 -36.86
C GLN A 569 -6.59 -2.16 -36.52
N TYR A 570 -5.90 -1.08 -36.88
CA TYR A 570 -6.26 0.28 -36.51
C TYR A 570 -6.31 1.21 -37.73
N LEU A 571 -6.97 2.35 -37.57
CA LEU A 571 -6.94 3.42 -38.56
C LEU A 571 -5.51 3.92 -38.71
N ASP A 572 -5.14 4.31 -39.93
CA ASP A 572 -3.76 4.66 -40.27
C ASP A 572 -3.28 5.90 -39.52
N ASP A 573 -4.19 6.76 -39.05
CA ASP A 573 -3.90 7.97 -38.28
C ASP A 573 -3.82 7.74 -36.75
N ILE A 574 -3.97 6.49 -36.28
CA ILE A 574 -3.72 6.14 -34.88
C ILE A 574 -2.24 5.84 -34.70
N ILE A 575 -1.50 6.82 -34.23
CA ILE A 575 -0.05 6.71 -34.05
C ILE A 575 0.28 6.19 -32.66
N ALA A 576 0.98 5.06 -32.59
CA ALA A 576 1.65 4.61 -31.38
C ALA A 576 3.04 5.28 -31.32
N ALA A 577 3.11 6.52 -30.83
CA ALA A 577 4.32 7.30 -30.78
C ALA A 577 5.33 6.69 -29.79
N ARG A 578 6.56 6.51 -30.25
CA ARG A 578 7.66 6.00 -29.43
C ARG A 578 8.17 7.11 -28.51
N ILE A 579 8.37 6.78 -27.25
CA ILE A 579 9.08 7.62 -26.28
C ILE A 579 10.58 7.54 -26.61
N THR A 580 11.20 8.67 -26.93
CA THR A 580 12.63 8.71 -27.29
C THR A 580 13.52 8.96 -26.08
N GLU A 581 14.83 8.73 -26.19
CA GLU A 581 15.79 9.05 -25.12
C GLU A 581 15.83 10.56 -24.81
N GLY A 582 15.44 11.43 -25.75
CA GLY A 582 15.31 12.87 -25.49
C GLY A 582 14.26 13.20 -24.44
N ALA A 583 13.30 12.31 -24.17
CA ALA A 583 12.34 12.46 -23.08
C ALA A 583 13.02 12.47 -21.69
N LEU A 584 14.21 11.86 -21.56
CA LEU A 584 14.98 11.82 -20.31
C LEU A 584 15.48 13.20 -19.88
N ASN A 585 15.60 14.15 -20.81
CA ASN A 585 15.92 15.55 -20.49
C ASN A 585 14.73 16.27 -19.82
N ALA A 586 13.51 15.76 -20.01
CA ALA A 586 12.31 16.30 -19.41
C ALA A 586 12.03 15.65 -18.05
N SER A 587 12.15 14.32 -17.98
CA SER A 587 12.06 13.55 -16.72
C SER A 587 12.87 12.25 -16.81
N PRO A 588 13.67 11.91 -15.79
CA PRO A 588 14.41 10.65 -15.77
C PRO A 588 13.48 9.42 -15.68
N TYR A 589 12.22 9.57 -15.24
CA TYR A 589 11.28 8.47 -15.06
C TYR A 589 10.76 7.90 -16.38
N PHE A 590 10.89 8.62 -17.50
CA PHE A 590 10.61 8.07 -18.83
C PHE A 590 11.43 6.81 -19.15
N ILE A 591 12.57 6.58 -18.48
CA ILE A 591 13.38 5.37 -18.65
C ILE A 591 12.59 4.08 -18.38
N GLN A 592 11.64 4.11 -17.43
CA GLN A 592 10.81 2.95 -17.11
C GLN A 592 9.84 2.64 -18.26
N LEU A 593 9.26 3.69 -18.85
CA LEU A 593 8.36 3.57 -19.98
C LEU A 593 9.08 3.07 -21.23
N ILE A 594 10.28 3.61 -21.51
CA ILE A 594 11.15 3.18 -22.63
C ILE A 594 11.51 1.70 -22.47
N ARG A 595 12.00 1.29 -21.30
CA ARG A 595 12.37 -0.12 -21.04
C ARG A 595 11.19 -1.08 -21.10
N GLY A 596 10.00 -0.61 -20.71
CA GLY A 596 8.75 -1.37 -20.80
C GLY A 596 8.14 -1.43 -22.20
N GLY A 597 8.75 -0.80 -23.21
CA GLY A 597 8.21 -0.74 -24.57
C GLY A 597 6.85 -0.03 -24.65
N ASN A 598 6.61 0.94 -23.77
CA ASN A 598 5.39 1.73 -23.76
C ASN A 598 5.42 2.78 -24.88
N THR A 599 4.25 3.07 -25.43
CA THR A 599 4.03 4.11 -26.44
C THR A 599 3.02 5.13 -25.93
N ILE A 600 2.99 6.30 -26.55
CA ILE A 600 1.91 7.27 -26.36
C ILE A 600 1.02 7.21 -27.58
N ILE A 601 -0.27 7.00 -27.38
CA ILE A 601 -1.21 6.92 -28.49
C ILE A 601 -1.66 8.33 -28.84
N THR A 602 -1.41 8.73 -30.09
CA THR A 602 -1.73 10.07 -30.59
C THR A 602 -2.60 9.97 -31.84
N PRO A 603 -3.94 10.01 -31.70
CA PRO A 603 -4.83 9.97 -32.86
C PRO A 603 -4.73 11.25 -33.70
N SER A 604 -4.68 11.10 -35.02
CA SER A 604 -4.69 12.20 -35.98
C SER A 604 -3.66 13.30 -35.67
N ALA A 605 -2.42 12.93 -35.29
CA ALA A 605 -1.40 13.91 -34.93
C ALA A 605 -0.79 14.64 -36.14
N CYS A 606 -0.33 15.88 -35.98
CA CYS A 606 0.57 16.53 -36.94
C CYS A 606 2.04 16.46 -36.47
N ALA A 607 2.99 16.59 -37.39
CA ALA A 607 4.41 16.62 -37.04
C ALA A 607 4.84 17.99 -36.51
N VAL A 608 5.78 18.01 -35.56
CA VAL A 608 6.39 19.24 -35.02
C VAL A 608 7.79 19.41 -35.60
N ASN A 609 7.95 20.38 -36.51
CA ASN A 609 9.22 20.65 -37.19
C ASN A 609 10.00 21.76 -36.48
N VAL A 610 11.31 21.56 -36.34
CA VAL A 610 12.24 22.63 -35.92
C VAL A 610 12.62 23.43 -37.15
N ILE A 611 12.31 24.73 -37.15
CA ILE A 611 12.56 25.64 -38.28
C ILE A 611 13.65 26.69 -37.98
N ASP A 612 13.89 27.01 -36.70
CA ASP A 612 14.89 28.01 -36.29
C ASP A 612 15.48 27.66 -34.92
N THR A 613 16.71 27.14 -34.90
CA THR A 613 17.43 26.81 -33.65
C THR A 613 18.08 28.03 -32.99
N THR A 614 18.02 29.21 -33.61
CA THR A 614 18.64 30.44 -33.08
C THR A 614 17.74 31.18 -32.09
N LYS A 615 16.52 30.69 -31.85
CA LYS A 615 15.57 31.26 -30.86
C LYS A 615 15.96 31.06 -29.39
N GLY A 616 17.12 30.44 -29.11
CA GLY A 616 17.69 30.32 -27.77
C GLY A 616 17.07 29.23 -26.89
N PHE A 617 16.43 28.22 -27.51
CA PHE A 617 15.92 27.03 -26.82
C PHE A 617 16.80 25.82 -27.12
N GLU A 618 17.10 25.03 -26.08
CA GLU A 618 17.57 23.67 -26.27
C GLU A 618 16.36 22.77 -26.53
N ILE A 619 16.40 21.97 -27.59
CA ILE A 619 15.25 21.20 -28.08
C ILE A 619 15.56 19.71 -27.97
N SER A 620 14.69 18.98 -27.27
CA SER A 620 14.73 17.53 -27.13
C SER A 620 13.49 16.90 -27.74
N GLN A 621 13.64 15.83 -28.50
CA GLN A 621 12.51 15.07 -29.03
C GLN A 621 11.95 14.17 -27.92
N VAL A 622 10.67 14.32 -27.55
CA VAL A 622 10.04 13.49 -26.51
C VAL A 622 9.36 12.29 -27.15
N LEU A 623 8.54 12.56 -28.16
CA LEU A 623 7.76 11.56 -28.90
C LEU A 623 8.09 11.63 -30.38
N ALA A 624 8.22 10.47 -31.00
CA ALA A 624 8.45 10.35 -32.44
C ALA A 624 7.71 9.16 -33.04
N THR A 625 7.36 9.25 -34.32
CA THR A 625 6.89 8.09 -35.08
C THR A 625 8.02 7.11 -35.34
N ASN A 626 7.67 5.87 -35.70
CA ASN A 626 8.65 4.88 -36.13
C ASN A 626 9.38 5.34 -37.39
N THR A 627 10.64 4.92 -37.53
CA THR A 627 11.45 5.26 -38.71
C THR A 627 10.92 4.60 -39.99
N GLN A 628 10.31 3.43 -39.85
CA GLN A 628 9.70 2.66 -40.94
C GLN A 628 8.19 2.59 -40.75
N GLY A 629 7.46 2.55 -41.85
CA GLY A 629 6.01 2.45 -41.93
C GLY A 629 5.27 3.73 -41.52
N SER A 630 5.93 4.89 -41.49
CA SER A 630 5.29 6.16 -41.12
C SER A 630 5.78 7.34 -41.95
N TRP A 631 4.85 8.22 -42.34
CA TRP A 631 5.11 9.45 -43.08
C TRP A 631 4.09 10.53 -42.69
N ILE A 632 4.25 11.73 -43.27
CA ILE A 632 3.25 12.79 -43.22
C ILE A 632 2.40 12.66 -44.48
N GLU A 633 1.12 12.35 -44.30
CA GLU A 633 0.10 12.19 -45.35
C GLU A 633 -0.56 13.53 -45.66
N TYR A 634 -0.66 13.87 -46.95
CA TYR A 634 -1.27 15.12 -47.41
C TYR A 634 -2.55 14.94 -48.23
N GLU A 635 -2.83 13.74 -48.76
CA GLU A 635 -3.96 13.50 -49.67
C GLU A 635 -5.12 12.78 -48.97
N THR A 636 -4.85 11.68 -48.28
CA THR A 636 -5.88 10.89 -47.59
C THR A 636 -6.39 11.62 -46.35
N THR A 637 -7.71 11.79 -46.25
CA THR A 637 -8.34 12.46 -45.10
C THR A 637 -9.49 11.65 -44.46
N ASP A 638 -9.96 10.58 -45.10
CA ASP A 638 -11.00 9.68 -44.61
C ASP A 638 -10.45 8.28 -44.33
N PHE A 639 -9.75 8.13 -43.22
CA PHE A 639 -9.12 6.87 -42.82
C PHE A 639 -10.12 5.75 -42.46
N ILE A 640 -11.41 6.07 -42.35
CA ILE A 640 -12.46 5.08 -42.09
C ILE A 640 -12.72 4.24 -43.35
N ASN A 641 -12.72 4.89 -44.51
CA ASN A 641 -13.06 4.27 -45.79
C ASN A 641 -11.83 3.99 -46.67
N GLU A 642 -10.73 4.70 -46.43
CA GLU A 642 -9.52 4.66 -47.27
C GLU A 642 -8.28 4.28 -46.46
N LYS A 643 -7.31 3.65 -47.13
CA LYS A 643 -5.97 3.38 -46.59
C LYS A 643 -4.97 4.33 -47.25
N SER A 644 -4.07 4.86 -46.45
CA SER A 644 -3.00 5.74 -46.91
C SER A 644 -1.94 4.96 -47.68
N THR A 645 -1.42 5.55 -48.76
CA THR A 645 -0.32 5.00 -49.54
C THR A 645 0.67 6.09 -49.87
N ILE A 646 1.94 5.87 -49.57
CA ILE A 646 2.97 6.88 -49.75
C ILE A 646 3.06 7.38 -51.21
N ASN A 647 2.95 8.68 -51.40
CA ASN A 647 3.06 9.35 -52.69
C ASN A 647 4.32 10.24 -52.77
N GLY A 648 5.42 9.64 -53.23
CA GLY A 648 6.68 10.35 -53.40
C GLY A 648 6.64 11.54 -54.38
N LYS A 649 5.61 11.66 -55.25
CA LYS A 649 5.51 12.77 -56.22
C LYS A 649 5.15 14.10 -55.57
N ILE A 650 4.45 14.07 -54.44
CA ILE A 650 4.05 15.25 -53.68
C ILE A 650 4.97 15.51 -52.47
N GLY A 651 6.09 14.78 -52.38
CA GLY A 651 7.10 14.96 -51.34
C GLY A 651 6.87 14.16 -50.06
N GLU A 652 5.97 13.18 -50.09
CA GLU A 652 5.83 12.24 -48.97
C GLU A 652 7.04 11.33 -48.90
N VAL A 653 7.60 11.22 -47.69
CA VAL A 653 8.79 10.44 -47.42
C VAL A 653 8.58 9.69 -46.12
N GLU A 654 8.80 8.39 -46.18
CA GLU A 654 8.85 7.52 -45.02
C GLU A 654 10.04 7.91 -44.15
N LYS A 655 9.76 8.39 -42.93
CA LYS A 655 10.77 8.79 -41.96
C LYS A 655 10.16 8.91 -40.57
N SER A 656 11.02 8.89 -39.55
CA SER A 656 10.62 9.27 -38.20
C SER A 656 10.34 10.77 -38.15
N ASN A 657 9.15 11.13 -37.67
CA ASN A 657 8.71 12.51 -37.49
C ASN A 657 8.50 12.79 -36.00
N SER A 658 8.89 13.98 -35.53
CA SER A 658 8.62 14.41 -34.17
C SER A 658 7.12 14.62 -33.96
N VAL A 659 6.58 13.99 -32.92
CA VAL A 659 5.19 14.18 -32.48
C VAL A 659 5.13 15.18 -31.34
N MET A 660 6.14 15.17 -30.46
CA MET A 660 6.24 16.10 -29.33
C MET A 660 7.69 16.47 -29.05
N LEU A 661 7.92 17.75 -28.80
CA LEU A 661 9.22 18.32 -28.43
C LEU A 661 9.15 18.92 -27.02
N TYR A 662 10.27 18.84 -26.32
CA TYR A 662 10.53 19.49 -25.05
C TYR A 662 11.62 20.55 -25.25
N LEU A 663 11.36 21.76 -24.77
CA LEU A 663 12.21 22.92 -24.95
C LEU A 663 12.60 23.49 -23.60
N THR A 664 13.87 23.85 -23.47
CA THR A 664 14.38 24.54 -22.28
C THR A 664 15.12 25.81 -22.64
N ARG A 665 15.05 26.80 -21.75
CA ARG A 665 15.79 28.07 -21.89
C ARG A 665 16.16 28.63 -20.53
N SER A 666 17.43 29.00 -20.37
CA SER A 666 17.90 29.67 -19.16
C SER A 666 17.43 31.13 -19.16
N ILE A 667 16.78 31.55 -18.07
CA ILE A 667 16.36 32.92 -17.83
C ILE A 667 17.14 33.43 -16.61
N LYS A 668 17.68 34.64 -16.68
CA LYS A 668 18.47 35.21 -15.58
C LYS A 668 17.63 35.31 -14.30
N ASP A 669 18.18 34.88 -13.17
CA ASP A 669 17.58 34.94 -11.84
C ASP A 669 16.22 34.21 -11.71
N LYS A 670 15.92 33.29 -12.63
CA LYS A 670 14.72 32.43 -12.61
C LYS A 670 15.10 30.97 -12.83
N PRO A 671 14.25 30.02 -12.40
CA PRO A 671 14.36 28.63 -12.83
C PRO A 671 14.39 28.54 -14.36
N GLN A 672 15.01 27.48 -14.88
CA GLN A 672 15.02 27.21 -16.31
C GLN A 672 13.57 27.11 -16.83
N GLN A 673 13.27 27.82 -17.91
CA GLN A 673 11.96 27.74 -18.56
C GLN A 673 11.82 26.36 -19.22
N ARG A 674 10.65 25.72 -19.06
CA ARG A 674 10.33 24.38 -19.58
C ARG A 674 9.05 24.45 -20.40
N ILE A 675 9.09 23.94 -21.64
CA ILE A 675 7.96 24.00 -22.58
C ILE A 675 7.78 22.67 -23.29
N PHE A 676 6.54 22.19 -23.38
CA PHE A 676 6.16 21.06 -24.24
C PHE A 676 5.34 21.55 -25.43
N VAL A 677 5.68 21.05 -26.62
CA VAL A 677 4.92 21.31 -27.85
C VAL A 677 4.60 19.98 -28.52
N GLY A 678 3.32 19.63 -28.59
CA GLY A 678 2.82 18.38 -29.19
C GLY A 678 1.90 18.65 -30.36
N GLY A 679 1.90 17.76 -31.36
CA GLY A 679 1.08 17.87 -32.55
C GLY A 679 -0.33 17.26 -32.45
N ASP A 680 -0.74 16.84 -31.26
CA ASP A 680 -2.03 16.22 -30.99
C ASP A 680 -2.56 16.65 -29.61
N ALA A 681 -3.77 17.20 -29.57
CA ALA A 681 -4.46 17.60 -28.35
C ALA A 681 -5.36 16.48 -27.80
N ASP A 682 -5.81 15.55 -28.65
CA ASP A 682 -6.64 14.41 -28.31
C ASP A 682 -5.87 13.35 -27.48
N CYS A 683 -4.53 13.30 -27.55
CA CYS A 683 -3.74 12.37 -26.72
C CYS A 683 -3.88 12.55 -25.19
N LEU A 684 -4.36 13.71 -24.73
CA LEU A 684 -4.66 14.00 -23.32
C LEU A 684 -6.17 14.00 -23.00
N SER A 685 -7.01 13.71 -23.99
CA SER A 685 -8.46 13.81 -23.87
C SER A 685 -9.07 12.72 -22.99
N VAL A 686 -10.28 12.97 -22.48
CA VAL A 686 -11.07 11.97 -21.73
C VAL A 686 -11.21 10.66 -22.53
N LYS A 687 -11.45 10.74 -23.84
CA LYS A 687 -11.59 9.57 -24.71
C LYS A 687 -10.30 8.76 -24.74
N GLU A 688 -9.17 9.40 -24.99
CA GLU A 688 -7.91 8.68 -25.15
C GLU A 688 -7.44 8.07 -23.83
N LEU A 689 -7.59 8.78 -22.72
CA LEU A 689 -7.24 8.28 -21.38
C LEU A 689 -8.12 7.11 -20.90
N SER A 690 -9.29 6.91 -21.51
CA SER A 690 -10.22 5.81 -21.21
C SER A 690 -10.20 4.69 -22.24
N THR A 691 -9.47 4.85 -23.35
CA THR A 691 -9.44 3.88 -24.44
C THR A 691 -8.28 2.91 -24.28
N ASN A 692 -8.59 1.60 -24.32
CA ASN A 692 -7.58 0.55 -24.40
C ASN A 692 -7.62 -0.11 -25.80
N ARG A 693 -6.46 -0.22 -26.45
CA ARG A 693 -6.31 -0.80 -27.78
C ARG A 693 -5.44 -2.05 -27.70
N ALA A 694 -6.01 -3.21 -27.99
CA ALA A 694 -5.31 -4.49 -27.95
C ALA A 694 -4.02 -4.48 -28.81
N GLY A 695 -2.90 -4.90 -28.23
CA GLY A 695 -1.61 -4.93 -28.93
C GLY A 695 -0.88 -3.59 -28.98
N LEU A 696 -1.48 -2.48 -28.54
CA LEU A 696 -0.80 -1.21 -28.33
C LEU A 696 -0.59 -0.98 -26.83
N ASN A 697 0.66 -0.77 -26.42
CA ASN A 697 1.00 -0.53 -25.02
C ASN A 697 0.96 0.97 -24.67
N GLY A 698 -0.23 1.56 -24.76
CA GLY A 698 -0.47 2.99 -24.55
C GLY A 698 -0.31 3.44 -23.09
N SER A 699 0.46 4.50 -22.85
CA SER A 699 0.74 5.06 -21.51
C SER A 699 0.52 6.58 -21.44
N ASN A 700 -0.58 7.06 -22.01
CA ASN A 700 -0.90 8.49 -22.13
C ASN A 700 -0.96 9.22 -20.79
N TYR A 701 -1.52 8.61 -19.74
CA TYR A 701 -1.54 9.23 -18.42
C TYR A 701 -0.13 9.43 -17.85
N SER A 702 0.81 8.50 -18.11
CA SER A 702 2.19 8.59 -17.64
C SER A 702 2.93 9.75 -18.31
N LEU A 703 2.63 10.04 -19.59
CA LEU A 703 3.13 11.26 -20.25
C LEU A 703 2.69 12.51 -19.49
N ILE A 704 1.41 12.61 -19.12
CA ILE A 704 0.86 13.77 -18.39
C ILE A 704 1.56 13.91 -17.04
N THR A 705 1.66 12.84 -16.27
CA THR A 705 2.35 12.81 -14.97
C THR A 705 3.77 13.36 -15.09
N GLU A 706 4.56 12.85 -16.04
CA GLU A 706 5.96 13.25 -16.19
C GLU A 706 6.13 14.63 -16.83
N MET A 707 5.21 15.05 -17.70
CA MET A 707 5.17 16.41 -18.24
C MET A 707 4.95 17.43 -17.12
N PHE A 708 3.95 17.24 -16.28
CA PHE A 708 3.67 18.16 -15.17
C PHE A 708 4.67 18.04 -14.02
N ARG A 709 5.32 16.88 -13.83
CA ARG A 709 6.51 16.74 -12.97
C ARG A 709 7.63 17.65 -13.43
N SER A 710 7.94 17.61 -14.73
CA SER A 710 8.95 18.49 -15.30
C SER A 710 8.56 19.96 -15.14
N LEU A 711 7.32 20.33 -15.45
CA LEU A 711 6.87 21.73 -15.40
C LEU A 711 6.76 22.30 -13.98
N SER A 712 6.72 21.45 -12.95
CA SER A 712 6.72 21.83 -11.54
C SER A 712 8.10 21.79 -10.88
N TYR A 713 9.18 21.55 -11.65
CA TYR A 713 10.54 21.40 -11.15
C TYR A 713 10.71 20.20 -10.21
N ASP A 714 10.04 19.09 -10.53
CA ASP A 714 10.07 17.83 -9.76
C ASP A 714 9.44 17.93 -8.37
N GLU A 715 8.76 19.05 -8.06
CA GLU A 715 8.07 19.28 -6.79
C GLU A 715 6.74 18.53 -6.69
N TYR A 716 6.04 18.31 -7.81
CA TYR A 716 4.75 17.62 -7.92
C TYR A 716 4.60 16.90 -9.25
N PRO A 717 4.02 15.70 -9.35
CA PRO A 717 3.61 14.82 -8.27
C PRO A 717 4.75 14.43 -7.33
N ILE A 718 4.45 14.09 -6.07
CA ILE A 718 5.49 13.67 -5.12
C ILE A 718 6.13 12.36 -5.59
N ASP A 719 7.45 12.32 -5.66
CA ASP A 719 8.15 11.05 -5.86
C ASP A 719 8.14 10.25 -4.55
N THR A 720 7.38 9.16 -4.55
CA THR A 720 7.38 8.15 -3.49
C THR A 720 7.91 6.81 -3.98
N SER A 721 8.71 6.82 -5.05
CA SER A 721 9.39 5.63 -5.54
C SER A 721 10.38 5.10 -4.50
N ARG A 722 10.58 3.80 -4.53
CA ARG A 722 11.52 3.11 -3.63
C ARG A 722 12.56 2.42 -4.48
N VAL A 723 13.76 2.35 -3.95
CA VAL A 723 14.80 1.50 -4.50
C VAL A 723 14.25 0.08 -4.57
N ARG A 724 14.38 -0.56 -5.75
CA ARG A 724 13.98 -1.96 -5.93
C ARG A 724 14.71 -2.81 -4.87
N PRO A 725 14.03 -3.75 -4.19
CA PRO A 725 14.69 -4.67 -3.28
C PRO A 725 15.86 -5.40 -3.98
N PRO A 726 17.01 -5.55 -3.29
CA PRO A 726 18.21 -6.15 -3.88
C PRO A 726 18.06 -7.67 -4.08
N ASP A 727 17.07 -8.30 -3.44
CA ASP A 727 16.73 -9.71 -3.52
C ASP A 727 15.88 -10.04 -4.76
N ASP A 728 16.47 -9.76 -5.92
CA ASP A 728 15.81 -9.77 -7.22
C ASP A 728 16.25 -10.91 -8.16
N ASP A 729 16.94 -11.93 -7.61
CA ASP A 729 17.44 -13.07 -8.36
C ASP A 729 17.54 -14.34 -7.50
N LEU A 730 17.41 -15.49 -8.16
CA LEU A 730 17.48 -16.83 -7.57
C LEU A 730 18.63 -17.61 -8.21
N CYS A 731 19.53 -18.15 -7.40
CA CYS A 731 20.70 -18.89 -7.88
C CYS A 731 20.44 -20.40 -8.07
N LEU A 732 19.26 -20.90 -7.69
CA LEU A 732 18.93 -22.32 -7.78
C LEU A 732 18.25 -22.64 -9.12
N SER A 733 18.68 -23.72 -9.78
CA SER A 733 17.99 -24.19 -11.00
C SER A 733 16.66 -24.89 -10.68
N GLN A 734 15.68 -24.78 -11.58
CA GLN A 734 14.38 -25.45 -11.43
C GLN A 734 14.52 -26.97 -11.29
N GLY A 735 15.46 -27.60 -12.02
CA GLY A 735 15.73 -29.04 -11.93
C GLY A 735 16.31 -29.48 -10.58
N SER A 736 17.01 -28.59 -9.87
CA SER A 736 17.55 -28.86 -8.54
C SER A 736 16.48 -28.88 -7.44
N MET A 737 15.29 -28.31 -7.70
CA MET A 737 14.24 -28.16 -6.70
C MET A 737 13.71 -29.51 -6.18
N ILE A 738 13.79 -30.58 -6.97
CA ILE A 738 13.41 -31.93 -6.52
C ILE A 738 14.25 -32.38 -5.32
N TRP A 739 15.55 -32.07 -5.32
CA TRP A 739 16.45 -32.44 -4.23
C TRP A 739 16.22 -31.60 -2.99
N VAL A 740 15.89 -30.32 -3.16
CA VAL A 740 15.49 -29.44 -2.05
C VAL A 740 14.20 -29.94 -1.40
N LYS A 741 13.20 -30.33 -2.20
CA LYS A 741 11.96 -30.95 -1.70
C LYS A 741 12.25 -32.24 -0.93
N VAL A 742 13.05 -33.14 -1.50
CA VAL A 742 13.46 -34.38 -0.80
C VAL A 742 14.15 -34.07 0.53
N LEU A 743 15.04 -33.08 0.56
CA LEU A 743 15.77 -32.72 1.77
C LEU A 743 14.87 -32.09 2.85
N LEU A 744 14.14 -31.03 2.51
CA LEU A 744 13.38 -30.23 3.47
C LEU A 744 12.08 -30.92 3.91
N ILE A 745 11.37 -31.58 2.99
CA ILE A 745 10.09 -32.23 3.28
C ILE A 745 10.29 -33.62 3.90
N TRP A 746 11.31 -34.37 3.45
CA TRP A 746 11.48 -35.77 3.87
C TRP A 746 12.71 -35.99 4.75
N LEU A 747 13.93 -35.76 4.26
CA LEU A 747 15.15 -36.16 4.97
C LEU A 747 15.27 -35.50 6.34
N ILE A 748 14.97 -34.20 6.45
CA ILE A 748 15.06 -33.48 7.72
C ILE A 748 14.01 -34.01 8.73
N PRO A 749 12.70 -34.05 8.43
CA PRO A 749 11.72 -34.66 9.35
C PRO A 749 12.02 -36.12 9.69
N LEU A 750 12.48 -36.93 8.72
CA LEU A 750 12.88 -38.33 8.95
C LEU A 750 14.12 -38.44 9.83
N SER A 751 15.07 -37.51 9.75
CA SER A 751 16.24 -37.47 10.63
C SER A 751 15.83 -37.16 12.09
N ILE A 752 14.88 -36.23 12.29
CA ILE A 752 14.29 -35.94 13.59
C ILE A 752 13.58 -37.18 14.13
N MET A 753 12.84 -37.89 13.27
CA MET A 753 12.17 -39.14 13.61
C MET A 753 13.17 -40.24 14.00
N ALA A 754 14.22 -40.47 13.21
CA ALA A 754 15.25 -41.46 13.52
C ALA A 754 15.95 -41.14 14.85
N TRP A 755 16.29 -39.86 15.07
CA TRP A 755 16.86 -39.40 16.33
C TRP A 755 15.91 -39.61 17.51
N SER A 756 14.62 -39.34 17.33
CA SER A 756 13.58 -39.59 18.34
C SER A 756 13.52 -41.07 18.75
N ILE A 757 13.56 -41.98 17.77
CA ILE A 757 13.52 -43.43 18.01
C ILE A 757 14.77 -43.88 18.76
N VAL A 758 15.96 -43.46 18.31
CA VAL A 758 17.23 -43.78 18.99
C VAL A 758 17.24 -43.25 20.41
N PHE A 759 16.80 -42.01 20.63
CA PHE A 759 16.72 -41.39 21.94
C PHE A 759 15.76 -42.13 22.88
N LEU A 760 14.56 -42.48 22.40
CA LEU A 760 13.56 -43.21 23.19
C LEU A 760 13.97 -44.67 23.46
N ILE A 761 14.67 -45.34 22.54
CA ILE A 761 15.19 -46.71 22.73
C ILE A 761 16.37 -46.73 23.70
N ARG A 762 17.35 -45.83 23.56
CA ARG A 762 18.50 -45.74 24.47
C ARG A 762 18.06 -45.48 25.91
N ARG A 763 16.93 -44.80 26.09
CA ARG A 763 16.29 -44.65 27.39
C ARG A 763 15.73 -45.97 27.92
N LYS A 764 15.00 -46.77 27.16
CA LYS A 764 14.45 -48.05 27.67
C LYS A 764 15.52 -49.03 28.17
N ARG A 765 16.79 -48.83 27.78
CA ARG A 765 17.95 -49.65 28.19
C ARG A 765 18.71 -49.09 29.42
N LYS A 766 18.29 -47.95 29.99
CA LYS A 766 18.82 -47.34 31.23
C LYS A 766 17.69 -47.10 32.22
#